data_AF-A0A3S3D6W2-F1
#
_entry.id   AF-A0A3S3D6W2-F1
#
_cell.length_a   1.000
_cell.length_b   1.000
_cell.length_c   1.000
_cell.angle_alpha   90.00
_cell.angle_beta   90.00
_cell.angle_gamma   90.00
#
_symmetry.space_group_name_H-M   'P 1'
#
loop_
_entity.id
_entity.type
_entity.pdbx_description
1 polymer ?
#
loop_
_entity_poly.entity_id
_entity_poly.type
_entity_poly.pdbx_seq_one_letter_code
_entity_poly.pdbx_strand_id
1 'polypeptide(L)'
;MTNQLSRRDLARAACAALVLTASGRLGRNARAAGPAQGSQPNAHSWNPGLFPEMIVKSWFQEDLAEGEVSSWQSGGVKPVAAMQAEPSLRPTKLPNNGGVLFKNGTKQALTWRADNDAPYLHRWWLVIARCNSAVNADANNVSVLCVNGAEGGPVHRQPQVCFKPSAGTFVSRLHDGKLKSEEGLCSTDFGDWNIMVGYRRGCVMQAVVNGIKTAGQTIYALAPNRVKSQSFMGDVNNPMRADVAIDCVIIGQSELNDSQIDRLMGWGMWRVGRQSALPGDHPYRQSPPSAVDANDKPERYAFDSASWASWAAIGDERYAHRGEAAPPIRAYTTVFFDDFESNSVVDDFTGAQSSIWYAPTHLTTVGVDAATPPISASPSSYVHDATSHTLALRLLHKGRWRTGAFSSVNNNGQGRCWGKGIFEIRARLPKILAPRPGFFPAFWAYGKEHLFWRTRNRLETDFWEYDGLNGAYINISQHVHKPRLGYADPHITPRDVRRKIAGYQVDPSSGFPSTIDVYDGEFHTWYAQIEDDYTYFVIDGYEVARVPTTLELAVKKYIIVDFAYDKKKGRAQPDPSQTYDMVIDYIRVRQTETELARVPTGFSALPAFSGRASPGQALTVVPNVFASQIECLWYRDGVPIVSETGTSYELSSRDVGHKIRCHVRAVSVLDQPEAWTPESETVG
;
A
#
# COMPACT_ATOMS: atom_id res chain seq x y z
N MET A 1 51.53 7.08 -25.61
CA MET A 1 50.54 8.01 -24.97
C MET A 1 49.22 7.28 -24.89
N THR A 2 48.93 6.78 -23.69
CA THR A 2 47.74 5.99 -23.32
C THR A 2 46.55 6.92 -23.10
N ASN A 3 45.55 6.87 -23.97
CA ASN A 3 44.28 7.58 -23.77
C ASN A 3 43.46 6.85 -22.69
N GLN A 4 43.43 7.41 -21.48
CA GLN A 4 42.51 6.99 -20.44
C GLN A 4 41.09 7.46 -20.80
N LEU A 5 40.21 6.50 -21.07
CA LEU A 5 38.76 6.73 -21.09
C LEU A 5 38.30 7.17 -19.70
N SER A 6 37.65 8.32 -19.60
CA SER A 6 37.21 8.88 -18.32
C SER A 6 36.02 8.08 -17.76
N ARG A 7 35.88 8.00 -16.43
CA ARG A 7 34.70 7.42 -15.75
C ARG A 7 33.37 8.08 -16.17
N ARG A 8 33.40 9.31 -16.74
CA ARG A 8 32.22 10.01 -17.25
C ARG A 8 31.76 9.45 -18.61
N ASP A 9 32.66 8.91 -19.42
CA ASP A 9 32.31 8.34 -20.73
C ASP A 9 31.72 6.92 -20.58
N LEU A 10 32.23 6.15 -19.61
CA LEU A 10 31.60 4.89 -19.17
C LEU A 10 30.21 5.12 -18.55
N ALA A 11 29.99 6.23 -17.84
CA ALA A 11 28.68 6.57 -17.28
C ALA A 11 27.67 7.02 -18.36
N ARG A 12 28.12 7.67 -19.44
CA ARG A 12 27.25 8.04 -20.57
C ARG A 12 26.86 6.85 -21.43
N ALA A 13 27.75 5.87 -21.62
CA ALA A 13 27.39 4.59 -22.24
C ALA A 13 26.41 3.77 -21.37
N ALA A 14 26.56 3.80 -20.05
CA ALA A 14 25.60 3.19 -19.12
C ALA A 14 24.23 3.91 -19.13
N CYS A 15 24.20 5.24 -19.24
CA CYS A 15 22.94 5.99 -19.38
C CYS A 15 22.27 5.77 -20.74
N ALA A 16 23.01 5.60 -21.83
CA ALA A 16 22.43 5.26 -23.13
C ALA A 16 21.87 3.82 -23.16
N ALA A 17 22.49 2.88 -22.43
CA ALA A 17 21.95 1.54 -22.23
C ALA A 17 20.72 1.52 -21.29
N LEU A 18 20.62 2.45 -20.33
CA LEU A 18 19.45 2.60 -19.45
C LEU A 18 18.25 3.26 -20.15
N VAL A 19 18.47 4.17 -21.10
CA VAL A 19 17.37 4.81 -21.86
C VAL A 19 16.72 3.83 -22.86
N LEU A 20 17.41 2.76 -23.27
CA LEU A 20 16.85 1.67 -24.08
C LEU A 20 16.06 0.60 -23.27
N THR A 21 15.94 0.75 -21.94
CA THR A 21 15.20 -0.20 -21.09
C THR A 21 13.81 0.29 -20.65
N ALA A 22 13.44 1.52 -21.01
CA ALA A 22 12.11 2.10 -20.73
C ALA A 22 11.14 2.02 -21.93
N SER A 23 11.60 1.64 -23.12
CA SER A 23 10.73 1.14 -24.17
C SER A 23 10.27 -0.25 -23.77
N GLY A 24 9.01 -0.37 -23.33
CA GLY A 24 8.38 -1.64 -23.00
C GLY A 24 8.77 -2.71 -24.02
N ARG A 25 9.28 -3.85 -23.53
CA ARG A 25 9.50 -5.02 -24.39
C ARG A 25 8.19 -5.26 -25.15
N LEU A 26 8.27 -5.21 -26.48
CA LEU A 26 7.15 -5.44 -27.38
C LEU A 26 6.32 -6.63 -26.89
N GLY A 27 5.04 -6.38 -26.59
CA GLY A 27 4.08 -7.41 -26.20
C GLY A 27 4.15 -8.58 -27.18
N ARG A 28 4.57 -9.75 -26.69
CA ARG A 28 4.63 -10.96 -27.50
C ARG A 28 3.30 -11.70 -27.35
N ASN A 29 2.56 -11.75 -28.45
CA ASN A 29 1.22 -12.29 -28.58
C ASN A 29 1.12 -13.77 -28.15
N ALA A 30 0.01 -14.13 -27.50
CA ALA A 30 -0.33 -15.52 -27.20
C ALA A 30 -0.50 -16.30 -28.51
N ARG A 31 0.37 -17.29 -28.77
CA ARG A 31 0.20 -18.23 -29.87
C ARG A 31 -0.75 -19.34 -29.40
N ALA A 32 -1.97 -19.34 -29.93
CA ALA A 32 -2.89 -20.47 -29.78
C ALA A 32 -2.28 -21.70 -30.47
N ALA A 33 -2.23 -22.83 -29.75
CA ALA A 33 -1.89 -24.13 -30.32
C ALA A 33 -3.11 -24.70 -31.08
N GLY A 34 -2.98 -24.85 -32.39
CA GLY A 34 -3.91 -25.54 -33.30
C GLY A 34 -3.33 -25.48 -34.72
N PRO A 35 -3.41 -26.56 -35.54
CA PRO A 35 -2.58 -26.68 -36.73
C PRO A 35 -3.16 -25.89 -37.90
N ALA A 36 -2.54 -24.77 -38.24
CA ALA A 36 -2.50 -24.22 -39.60
C ALA A 36 -1.41 -23.13 -39.68
N GLN A 37 -0.39 -23.37 -40.51
CA GLN A 37 0.49 -22.30 -40.97
C GLN A 37 -0.32 -21.32 -41.82
N GLY A 38 -0.28 -20.04 -41.47
CA GLY A 38 -0.77 -18.96 -42.34
C GLY A 38 -1.87 -18.09 -41.74
N SER A 39 -1.60 -17.42 -40.62
CA SER A 39 -2.19 -16.09 -40.37
C SER A 39 -1.26 -15.31 -39.44
N GLN A 40 -0.91 -14.09 -39.85
CA GLN A 40 -0.27 -13.10 -38.98
C GLN A 40 -1.21 -12.83 -37.78
N PRO A 41 -0.72 -12.85 -36.53
CA PRO A 41 -1.57 -12.59 -35.37
C PRO A 41 -2.01 -11.11 -35.33
N ASN A 42 -3.32 -10.88 -35.23
CA ASN A 42 -3.94 -9.57 -35.16
C ASN A 42 -3.39 -8.72 -34.00
N ALA A 43 -3.17 -7.43 -34.24
CA ALA A 43 -2.75 -6.41 -33.26
C ALA A 43 -3.78 -6.14 -32.13
N HIS A 44 -4.71 -7.07 -31.88
CA HIS A 44 -5.90 -6.94 -31.03
C HIS A 44 -6.00 -8.05 -29.97
N SER A 45 -4.88 -8.56 -29.45
CA SER A 45 -4.91 -9.57 -28.38
C SER A 45 -4.40 -8.99 -27.05
N TRP A 46 -5.23 -9.08 -26.01
CA TRP A 46 -4.86 -8.60 -24.68
C TRP A 46 -3.75 -9.49 -24.11
N ASN A 47 -2.74 -8.87 -23.51
CA ASN A 47 -1.66 -9.56 -22.81
C ASN A 47 -1.11 -8.65 -21.70
N PRO A 48 -0.53 -9.22 -20.62
CA PRO A 48 -0.02 -8.43 -19.49
C PRO A 48 1.10 -7.45 -19.88
N GLY A 49 1.82 -7.71 -20.98
CA GLY A 49 2.87 -6.83 -21.50
C GLY A 49 2.37 -5.47 -22.01
N LEU A 50 1.06 -5.33 -22.26
CA LEU A 50 0.44 -4.04 -22.62
C LEU A 50 0.43 -3.05 -21.45
N PHE A 51 0.63 -3.52 -20.21
CA PHE A 51 0.54 -2.72 -18.99
C PHE A 51 1.86 -2.80 -18.20
N PRO A 52 2.98 -2.30 -18.77
CA PRO A 52 4.32 -2.51 -18.23
C PRO A 52 4.49 -1.96 -16.81
N GLU A 53 3.76 -0.90 -16.44
CA GLU A 53 3.81 -0.36 -15.09
C GLU A 53 3.32 -1.35 -14.03
N MET A 54 2.35 -2.22 -14.35
CA MET A 54 1.83 -3.20 -13.38
C MET A 54 2.85 -4.30 -13.08
N ILE A 55 3.80 -4.52 -13.98
CA ILE A 55 4.73 -5.64 -13.94
C ILE A 55 5.99 -5.23 -13.19
N VAL A 56 6.21 -5.83 -12.02
CA VAL A 56 7.42 -5.60 -11.23
C VAL A 56 8.58 -6.42 -11.80
N LYS A 57 8.34 -7.70 -12.06
CA LYS A 57 9.29 -8.64 -12.66
C LYS A 57 8.53 -9.63 -13.55
N SER A 58 9.08 -9.96 -14.71
CA SER A 58 8.52 -11.00 -15.57
C SER A 58 9.60 -11.80 -16.27
N TRP A 59 9.44 -13.12 -16.28
CA TRP A 59 10.29 -14.08 -16.98
C TRP A 59 9.42 -14.94 -17.89
N PHE A 60 9.77 -14.98 -19.17
CA PHE A 60 9.12 -15.79 -20.18
C PHE A 60 10.13 -16.78 -20.74
N GLN A 61 9.74 -18.04 -20.95
CA GLN A 61 10.68 -19.05 -21.43
C GLN A 61 11.29 -18.67 -22.80
N GLU A 62 10.57 -17.86 -23.59
CA GLU A 62 11.00 -17.33 -24.89
C GLU A 62 12.08 -16.24 -24.80
N ASP A 63 12.43 -15.80 -23.58
CA ASP A 63 13.59 -14.95 -23.34
C ASP A 63 14.91 -15.73 -23.42
N LEU A 64 14.86 -17.06 -23.47
CA LEU A 64 16.01 -17.95 -23.42
C LEU A 64 16.16 -18.76 -24.71
N ALA A 65 17.42 -19.00 -25.10
CA ALA A 65 17.75 -20.04 -26.07
C ALA A 65 17.60 -21.44 -25.44
N GLU A 66 17.37 -22.44 -26.28
CA GLU A 66 17.35 -23.84 -25.84
C GLU A 66 18.72 -24.25 -25.27
N GLY A 67 18.71 -25.13 -24.26
CA GLY A 67 19.93 -25.61 -23.59
C GLY A 67 20.13 -25.05 -22.18
N GLU A 68 21.39 -25.04 -21.73
CA GLU A 68 21.75 -24.68 -20.36
C GLU A 68 21.45 -23.20 -20.05
N VAL A 69 20.87 -22.93 -18.88
CA VAL A 69 20.46 -21.59 -18.46
C VAL A 69 21.33 -21.11 -17.30
N SER A 70 22.32 -20.28 -17.59
CA SER A 70 23.18 -19.65 -16.58
C SER A 70 22.59 -18.34 -16.03
N SER A 71 21.72 -17.68 -16.80
CA SER A 71 21.07 -16.42 -16.45
C SER A 71 19.73 -16.30 -17.15
N TRP A 72 18.72 -15.77 -16.47
CA TRP A 72 17.41 -15.43 -17.01
C TRP A 72 17.03 -14.01 -16.59
N GLN A 73 17.11 -13.08 -17.54
CA GLN A 73 16.89 -11.66 -17.31
C GLN A 73 15.39 -11.32 -17.31
N SER A 74 14.90 -10.79 -16.19
CA SER A 74 13.51 -10.35 -16.08
C SER A 74 13.27 -9.02 -16.81
N GLY A 75 12.03 -8.82 -17.26
CA GLY A 75 11.45 -7.50 -17.54
C GLY A 75 10.86 -6.86 -16.28
N GLY A 76 10.01 -5.83 -16.48
CA GLY A 76 9.27 -5.12 -15.43
C GLY A 76 9.95 -3.85 -14.91
N VAL A 77 9.29 -3.13 -13.99
CA VAL A 77 9.75 -1.85 -13.43
C VAL A 77 10.89 -2.00 -12.42
N LYS A 78 11.17 -3.22 -11.94
CA LYS A 78 12.30 -3.54 -11.05
C LYS A 78 13.00 -4.82 -11.52
N PRO A 79 13.61 -4.80 -12.72
CA PRO A 79 14.12 -6.00 -13.37
C PRO A 79 15.35 -6.56 -12.66
N VAL A 80 15.54 -7.88 -12.71
CA VAL A 80 16.68 -8.59 -12.12
C VAL A 80 17.15 -9.71 -13.04
N ALA A 81 18.44 -10.06 -12.96
CA ALA A 81 18.96 -11.29 -13.53
C ALA A 81 18.86 -12.41 -12.49
N ALA A 82 18.10 -13.47 -12.78
CA ALA A 82 18.14 -14.69 -11.99
C ALA A 82 19.28 -15.56 -12.53
N MET A 83 20.24 -15.93 -11.68
CA MET A 83 21.53 -16.49 -12.13
C MET A 83 21.87 -17.82 -11.45
N GLN A 84 22.70 -18.63 -12.12
CA GLN A 84 23.33 -19.80 -11.54
C GLN A 84 24.77 -19.93 -12.05
N ALA A 85 25.72 -19.63 -11.17
CA ALA A 85 27.13 -19.62 -11.51
C ALA A 85 27.68 -21.03 -11.73
N GLU A 86 27.24 -22.00 -10.92
CA GLU A 86 27.75 -23.37 -10.93
C GLU A 86 27.14 -24.17 -12.10
N PRO A 87 27.92 -24.58 -13.12
CA PRO A 87 27.40 -25.27 -14.30
C PRO A 87 26.58 -26.52 -13.98
N SER A 88 27.02 -27.30 -13.00
CA SER A 88 26.33 -28.54 -12.57
C SER A 88 24.94 -28.29 -11.95
N LEU A 89 24.64 -27.05 -11.56
CA LEU A 89 23.38 -26.64 -10.94
C LEU A 89 22.51 -25.78 -11.87
N ARG A 90 22.91 -25.56 -13.13
CA ARG A 90 22.12 -24.78 -14.09
C ARG A 90 20.91 -25.58 -14.58
N PRO A 91 19.70 -25.00 -14.59
CA PRO A 91 18.54 -25.62 -15.22
C PRO A 91 18.68 -25.60 -16.75
N THR A 92 17.76 -26.27 -17.45
CA THR A 92 17.79 -26.42 -18.91
C THR A 92 16.52 -25.91 -19.55
N LYS A 93 16.62 -24.98 -20.50
CA LYS A 93 15.52 -24.58 -21.37
C LYS A 93 15.26 -25.70 -22.39
N LEU A 94 14.07 -26.29 -22.32
CA LEU A 94 13.63 -27.37 -23.20
C LEU A 94 13.18 -26.84 -24.57
N PRO A 95 13.25 -27.66 -25.64
CA PRO A 95 12.75 -27.31 -26.95
C PRO A 95 11.21 -27.23 -27.00
N ASN A 96 10.66 -26.75 -28.11
CA ASN A 96 9.21 -26.76 -28.41
C ASN A 96 8.34 -26.14 -27.30
N ASN A 97 8.79 -25.03 -26.72
CA ASN A 97 8.13 -24.37 -25.59
C ASN A 97 7.94 -25.27 -24.35
N GLY A 98 8.84 -26.23 -24.12
CA GLY A 98 8.77 -27.14 -22.97
C GLY A 98 9.07 -26.52 -21.60
N GLY A 99 9.35 -25.22 -21.51
CA GLY A 99 9.74 -24.51 -20.30
C GLY A 99 11.21 -24.65 -19.91
N VAL A 100 11.56 -24.04 -18.78
CA VAL A 100 12.87 -24.19 -18.13
C VAL A 100 12.78 -25.27 -17.06
N LEU A 101 13.45 -26.39 -17.30
CA LEU A 101 13.45 -27.59 -16.46
C LEU A 101 14.45 -27.48 -15.31
N PHE A 102 13.95 -27.73 -14.11
CA PHE A 102 14.67 -27.99 -12.88
C PHE A 102 14.50 -29.48 -12.55
N LYS A 103 15.60 -30.23 -12.60
CA LYS A 103 15.59 -31.69 -12.61
C LYS A 103 15.48 -32.31 -11.22
N ASN A 104 14.66 -33.34 -11.09
CA ASN A 104 14.54 -34.17 -9.89
C ASN A 104 15.91 -34.66 -9.38
N GLY A 105 16.09 -34.67 -8.06
CA GLY A 105 17.32 -35.10 -7.39
C GLY A 105 18.48 -34.10 -7.44
N THR A 106 18.31 -32.94 -8.09
CA THR A 106 19.34 -31.90 -8.21
C THR A 106 19.01 -30.67 -7.38
N LYS A 107 20.02 -29.87 -7.00
CA LYS A 107 19.83 -28.54 -6.40
C LYS A 107 19.80 -27.43 -7.46
N GLN A 108 19.23 -27.72 -8.63
CA GLN A 108 19.13 -26.73 -9.69
C GLN A 108 18.26 -25.57 -9.21
N ALA A 109 18.78 -24.35 -9.38
CA ALA A 109 18.10 -23.14 -9.02
C ALA A 109 18.66 -21.95 -9.81
N LEU A 110 17.84 -20.93 -10.04
CA LEU A 110 18.28 -19.60 -10.46
C LEU A 110 18.00 -18.62 -9.33
N THR A 111 19.00 -17.86 -8.88
CA THR A 111 18.88 -17.00 -7.70
C THR A 111 19.06 -15.52 -8.02
N TRP A 112 18.48 -14.66 -7.19
CA TRP A 112 18.74 -13.23 -7.19
C TRP A 112 18.66 -12.65 -5.78
N ARG A 113 19.10 -11.40 -5.63
CA ARG A 113 19.19 -10.73 -4.34
C ARG A 113 17.81 -10.55 -3.69
N ALA A 114 17.84 -10.39 -2.36
CA ALA A 114 16.69 -10.01 -1.56
C ALA A 114 16.01 -8.74 -2.12
N ASP A 115 14.68 -8.72 -2.09
CA ASP A 115 13.86 -7.55 -2.41
C ASP A 115 13.19 -7.01 -1.15
N ASN A 116 13.74 -5.92 -0.61
CA ASN A 116 13.22 -5.26 0.59
C ASN A 116 11.87 -4.54 0.37
N ASP A 117 11.50 -4.26 -0.89
CA ASP A 117 10.24 -3.62 -1.26
C ASP A 117 9.13 -4.64 -1.56
N ALA A 118 9.42 -5.95 -1.49
CA ALA A 118 8.44 -7.01 -1.74
C ALA A 118 7.08 -6.80 -1.02
N PRO A 119 7.03 -6.33 0.25
CA PRO A 119 5.75 -6.04 0.92
C PRO A 119 4.84 -5.04 0.21
N TYR A 120 5.42 -4.13 -0.57
CA TYR A 120 4.68 -3.09 -1.29
C TYR A 120 4.45 -3.50 -2.75
N LEU A 121 5.46 -4.10 -3.37
CA LEU A 121 5.51 -4.41 -4.80
C LEU A 121 4.85 -5.73 -5.17
N HIS A 122 5.00 -6.78 -4.38
CA HIS A 122 4.57 -8.13 -4.76
C HIS A 122 3.14 -8.35 -4.29
N ARG A 123 2.21 -7.70 -4.97
CA ARG A 123 0.78 -7.69 -4.63
C ARG A 123 0.04 -8.84 -5.31
N TRP A 124 0.50 -9.24 -6.48
CA TRP A 124 0.02 -10.41 -7.20
C TRP A 124 1.15 -11.07 -7.99
N TRP A 125 0.94 -12.33 -8.36
CA TRP A 125 1.85 -13.10 -9.18
C TRP A 125 1.09 -14.09 -10.03
N LEU A 126 1.57 -14.29 -11.25
CA LEU A 126 1.15 -15.36 -12.14
C LEU A 126 2.31 -16.32 -12.34
N VAL A 127 2.07 -17.61 -12.15
CA VAL A 127 3.05 -18.67 -12.40
C VAL A 127 2.43 -19.73 -13.30
N ILE A 128 3.10 -20.04 -14.40
CA ILE A 128 2.77 -21.14 -15.31
C ILE A 128 3.89 -22.18 -15.18
N ALA A 129 3.55 -23.32 -14.61
CA ALA A 129 4.51 -24.39 -14.35
C ALA A 129 3.86 -25.77 -14.45
N ARG A 130 4.68 -26.80 -14.68
CA ARG A 130 4.27 -28.21 -14.65
C ARG A 130 5.23 -28.99 -13.78
N CYS A 131 4.72 -30.06 -13.16
CA CYS A 131 5.47 -30.85 -12.20
C CYS A 131 5.16 -32.33 -12.40
N ASN A 132 6.18 -33.17 -12.46
CA ASN A 132 6.05 -34.61 -12.56
C ASN A 132 5.74 -35.20 -11.18
N SER A 133 4.54 -34.89 -10.67
CA SER A 133 4.19 -35.10 -9.27
C SER A 133 3.94 -36.58 -8.95
N ALA A 134 3.64 -37.40 -9.97
CA ALA A 134 3.40 -38.83 -9.82
C ALA A 134 4.65 -39.62 -9.32
N VAL A 135 5.86 -39.13 -9.62
CA VAL A 135 7.12 -39.81 -9.24
C VAL A 135 7.49 -39.60 -7.76
N ASN A 136 6.76 -38.74 -7.05
CA ASN A 136 7.01 -38.42 -5.64
C ASN A 136 5.70 -38.00 -4.95
N ALA A 137 4.70 -38.88 -5.00
CA ALA A 137 3.34 -38.59 -4.59
C ALA A 137 3.21 -38.26 -3.09
N ASP A 138 4.15 -38.66 -2.24
CA ASP A 138 4.16 -38.32 -0.81
C ASP A 138 4.72 -36.91 -0.52
N ALA A 139 5.21 -36.20 -1.55
CA ALA A 139 5.84 -34.92 -1.35
C ALA A 139 4.87 -33.83 -0.88
N ASN A 140 5.22 -33.17 0.22
CA ASN A 140 4.44 -32.05 0.75
C ASN A 140 4.77 -30.71 0.09
N ASN A 141 5.94 -30.57 -0.55
CA ASN A 141 6.36 -29.36 -1.25
C ASN A 141 7.38 -29.68 -2.36
N VAL A 142 7.10 -29.28 -3.59
CA VAL A 142 8.06 -29.20 -4.71
C VAL A 142 8.15 -27.75 -5.15
N SER A 143 9.29 -27.12 -4.92
CA SER A 143 9.47 -25.67 -5.10
C SER A 143 9.40 -25.24 -6.57
N VAL A 144 8.82 -24.06 -6.84
CA VAL A 144 8.78 -23.42 -8.15
C VAL A 144 9.43 -22.04 -8.08
N LEU A 145 8.86 -21.16 -7.24
CA LEU A 145 9.29 -19.77 -7.06
C LEU A 145 9.32 -19.45 -5.57
N CYS A 146 10.36 -18.80 -5.09
CA CYS A 146 10.36 -18.20 -3.77
C CYS A 146 11.12 -16.88 -3.77
N VAL A 147 10.41 -15.78 -3.53
CA VAL A 147 11.05 -14.50 -3.27
C VAL A 147 11.42 -14.42 -1.79
N ASN A 148 12.65 -13.99 -1.49
CA ASN A 148 13.15 -13.73 -0.13
C ASN A 148 13.16 -14.98 0.80
N GLY A 149 13.50 -16.17 0.30
CA GLY A 149 13.29 -17.44 1.03
C GLY A 149 14.44 -18.42 1.15
N ALA A 150 15.68 -18.06 0.75
CA ALA A 150 16.83 -18.96 0.80
C ALA A 150 17.38 -19.14 2.24
N GLU A 151 17.91 -18.08 2.84
CA GLU A 151 18.74 -18.17 4.07
C GLU A 151 18.19 -17.38 5.27
N GLY A 152 17.08 -16.64 5.11
CA GLY A 152 16.52 -15.74 6.16
C GLY A 152 15.27 -16.24 6.88
N GLY A 153 14.92 -17.53 6.74
CA GLY A 153 13.71 -18.09 7.34
C GLY A 153 12.41 -17.79 6.57
N PRO A 154 11.28 -18.38 6.98
CA PRO A 154 10.03 -18.34 6.20
C PRO A 154 9.27 -17.02 6.28
N VAL A 155 9.56 -16.17 7.27
CA VAL A 155 8.81 -14.94 7.58
C VAL A 155 8.90 -13.88 6.46
N HIS A 156 9.93 -13.95 5.62
CA HIS A 156 10.15 -12.97 4.54
C HIS A 156 9.65 -13.44 3.17
N ARG A 157 9.07 -14.65 3.05
CA ARG A 157 8.68 -15.26 1.78
C ARG A 157 7.49 -14.55 1.13
N GLN A 158 7.73 -13.88 -0.01
CA GLN A 158 6.75 -12.98 -0.62
C GLN A 158 6.86 -12.88 -2.16
N PRO A 159 6.27 -13.78 -2.95
CA PRO A 159 5.57 -15.02 -2.56
C PRO A 159 6.47 -16.27 -2.53
N GLN A 160 5.91 -17.37 -2.02
CA GLN A 160 6.37 -18.73 -2.32
C GLN A 160 5.29 -19.47 -3.11
N VAL A 161 5.68 -20.16 -4.18
CA VAL A 161 4.82 -20.99 -5.02
C VAL A 161 5.45 -22.36 -5.16
N CYS A 162 4.67 -23.41 -4.91
CA CYS A 162 5.13 -24.80 -4.95
C CYS A 162 3.99 -25.77 -5.29
N PHE A 163 4.32 -26.94 -5.81
CA PHE A 163 3.37 -28.05 -5.90
C PHE A 163 3.34 -28.82 -4.58
N LYS A 164 2.20 -29.44 -4.26
CA LYS A 164 2.01 -30.37 -3.16
C LYS A 164 1.46 -31.69 -3.73
N PRO A 165 2.35 -32.57 -4.24
CA PRO A 165 1.95 -33.87 -4.80
C PRO A 165 1.04 -34.69 -3.91
N SER A 166 1.25 -34.69 -2.58
CA SER A 166 0.43 -35.43 -1.62
C SER A 166 -1.04 -35.04 -1.59
N ALA A 167 -1.37 -33.85 -2.07
CA ALA A 167 -2.74 -33.37 -2.19
C ALA A 167 -3.17 -33.09 -3.64
N GLY A 168 -2.30 -33.34 -4.63
CA GLY A 168 -2.55 -32.99 -6.03
C GLY A 168 -2.83 -31.50 -6.23
N THR A 169 -2.19 -30.63 -5.46
CA THR A 169 -2.49 -29.18 -5.47
C THR A 169 -1.29 -28.32 -5.87
N PHE A 170 -1.60 -27.15 -6.45
CA PHE A 170 -0.66 -26.06 -6.67
C PHE A 170 -0.90 -24.98 -5.62
N VAL A 171 0.16 -24.62 -4.90
CA VAL A 171 0.08 -23.88 -3.64
C VAL A 171 0.76 -22.51 -3.79
N SER A 172 0.10 -21.50 -3.25
CA SER A 172 0.56 -20.14 -3.18
C SER A 172 0.63 -19.68 -1.73
N ARG A 173 1.76 -19.12 -1.29
CA ARG A 173 2.03 -18.78 0.11
C ARG A 173 2.61 -17.39 0.31
N LEU A 174 2.20 -16.77 1.40
CA LEU A 174 2.79 -15.56 1.99
C LEU A 174 3.01 -15.76 3.49
N HIS A 175 3.80 -14.89 4.10
CA HIS A 175 4.05 -14.94 5.53
C HIS A 175 3.99 -13.54 6.15
N ASP A 176 3.06 -13.33 7.08
CA ASP A 176 2.82 -12.06 7.81
C ASP A 176 3.27 -12.15 9.28
N GLY A 177 4.27 -12.98 9.56
CA GLY A 177 4.51 -13.54 10.91
C GLY A 177 3.79 -14.87 11.17
N LYS A 178 2.77 -15.22 10.36
CA LYS A 178 2.23 -16.59 10.24
C LYS A 178 2.19 -17.01 8.77
N LEU A 179 2.35 -18.31 8.49
CA LEU A 179 2.25 -18.84 7.13
C LEU A 179 0.79 -18.81 6.67
N LYS A 180 0.53 -18.22 5.50
CA LYS A 180 -0.74 -18.26 4.78
C LYS A 180 -0.56 -19.13 3.54
N SER A 181 -1.51 -20.02 3.24
CA SER A 181 -1.42 -20.97 2.13
C SER A 181 -2.76 -21.17 1.44
N GLU A 182 -2.86 -20.68 0.22
CA GLU A 182 -4.00 -20.95 -0.66
C GLU A 182 -3.58 -22.03 -1.66
N GLU A 183 -4.39 -23.08 -1.82
CA GLU A 183 -4.09 -24.20 -2.70
C GLU A 183 -5.32 -24.61 -3.51
N GLY A 184 -5.10 -25.01 -4.76
CA GLY A 184 -6.14 -25.50 -5.66
C GLY A 184 -5.65 -26.71 -6.45
N LEU A 185 -6.60 -27.49 -6.98
CA LEU A 185 -6.28 -28.71 -7.72
C LEU A 185 -5.43 -28.42 -8.96
N CYS A 186 -4.43 -29.26 -9.19
CA CYS A 186 -3.54 -29.15 -10.33
C CYS A 186 -3.39 -30.50 -11.03
N SER A 187 -3.05 -30.49 -12.32
CA SER A 187 -2.61 -31.71 -12.98
C SER A 187 -1.26 -32.14 -12.41
N THR A 188 -1.13 -33.44 -12.15
CA THR A 188 0.09 -34.09 -11.69
C THR A 188 0.93 -34.67 -12.83
N ASP A 189 0.42 -34.59 -14.07
CA ASP A 189 1.13 -35.01 -15.27
C ASP A 189 2.15 -33.94 -15.70
N PHE A 190 3.36 -34.38 -16.03
CA PHE A 190 4.40 -33.49 -16.56
C PHE A 190 4.04 -32.93 -17.96
N GLY A 191 3.12 -33.56 -18.69
CA GLY A 191 2.57 -33.04 -19.95
C GLY A 191 1.71 -31.79 -19.77
N ASP A 192 1.12 -31.60 -18.58
CA ASP A 192 0.10 -30.56 -18.35
C ASP A 192 0.65 -29.32 -17.63
N TRP A 193 0.39 -28.16 -18.22
CA TRP A 193 0.68 -26.86 -17.60
C TRP A 193 -0.36 -26.48 -16.56
N ASN A 194 0.07 -26.04 -15.39
CA ASN A 194 -0.79 -25.45 -14.36
C ASN A 194 -0.57 -23.94 -14.27
N ILE A 195 -1.67 -23.20 -14.13
CA ILE A 195 -1.67 -21.75 -14.04
C ILE A 195 -2.14 -21.36 -12.64
N MET A 196 -1.33 -20.55 -11.96
CA MET A 196 -1.63 -19.95 -10.66
C MET A 196 -1.64 -18.44 -10.80
N VAL A 197 -2.70 -17.78 -10.32
CA VAL A 197 -2.72 -16.35 -10.03
C VAL A 197 -2.91 -16.19 -8.52
N GLY A 198 -1.85 -15.87 -7.79
CA GLY A 198 -1.93 -15.53 -6.37
C GLY A 198 -1.94 -14.02 -6.18
N TYR A 199 -2.73 -13.53 -5.24
CA TYR A 199 -2.88 -12.09 -5.03
C TYR A 199 -3.30 -11.77 -3.60
N ARG A 200 -3.14 -10.52 -3.22
CA ARG A 200 -3.68 -9.95 -2.00
C ARG A 200 -4.44 -8.67 -2.32
N ARG A 201 -5.62 -8.54 -1.72
CA ARG A 201 -6.60 -7.48 -1.95
C ARG A 201 -7.32 -7.17 -0.66
N GLY A 202 -7.24 -5.92 -0.20
CA GLY A 202 -7.66 -5.60 1.16
C GLY A 202 -6.80 -6.34 2.19
N CYS A 203 -7.45 -6.86 3.24
CA CYS A 203 -6.84 -7.73 4.24
C CYS A 203 -6.94 -9.23 3.90
N VAL A 204 -7.08 -9.60 2.62
CA VAL A 204 -7.24 -11.00 2.17
C VAL A 204 -6.16 -11.39 1.16
N MET A 205 -5.57 -12.56 1.34
CA MET A 205 -4.77 -13.27 0.34
C MET A 205 -5.61 -14.37 -0.28
N GLN A 206 -5.60 -14.48 -1.60
CA GLN A 206 -6.33 -15.49 -2.38
C GLN A 206 -5.46 -16.05 -3.52
N ALA A 207 -5.93 -17.14 -4.10
CA ALA A 207 -5.37 -17.72 -5.31
C ALA A 207 -6.46 -18.13 -6.30
N VAL A 208 -6.11 -18.19 -7.58
CA VAL A 208 -6.88 -18.85 -8.62
C VAL A 208 -5.98 -19.90 -9.26
N VAL A 209 -6.40 -21.16 -9.23
CA VAL A 209 -5.65 -22.28 -9.83
C VAL A 209 -6.47 -22.87 -10.95
N ASN A 210 -5.95 -22.82 -12.17
CA ASN A 210 -6.63 -23.34 -13.38
C ASN A 210 -8.09 -22.87 -13.52
N GLY A 211 -8.37 -21.61 -13.14
CA GLY A 211 -9.71 -21.01 -13.20
C GLY A 211 -10.56 -21.15 -11.92
N ILE A 212 -10.14 -21.92 -10.93
CA ILE A 212 -10.88 -22.11 -9.67
C ILE A 212 -10.33 -21.18 -8.59
N LYS A 213 -11.18 -20.28 -8.08
CA LYS A 213 -10.85 -19.36 -6.98
C LYS A 213 -10.83 -20.12 -5.64
N THR A 214 -9.87 -19.80 -4.78
CA THR A 214 -9.77 -20.33 -3.42
C THR A 214 -10.55 -19.45 -2.43
N ALA A 215 -10.79 -19.95 -1.22
CA ALA A 215 -11.59 -19.24 -0.21
C ALA A 215 -10.93 -17.93 0.26
N GLY A 216 -9.60 -17.93 0.38
CA GLY A 216 -8.84 -16.81 0.89
C GLY A 216 -8.56 -16.88 2.38
N GLN A 217 -7.51 -16.16 2.78
CA GLN A 217 -7.05 -16.06 4.16
C GLN A 217 -6.80 -14.60 4.54
N THR A 218 -7.13 -14.26 5.78
CA THR A 218 -6.76 -12.97 6.35
C THR A 218 -5.24 -12.81 6.35
N ILE A 219 -4.78 -11.68 5.85
CA ILE A 219 -3.37 -11.31 5.80
C ILE A 219 -3.17 -9.88 6.30
N TYR A 220 -2.14 -9.70 7.13
CA TYR A 220 -1.77 -8.39 7.67
C TYR A 220 -0.60 -7.77 6.89
N ALA A 221 -0.07 -6.65 7.39
CA ALA A 221 1.11 -6.04 6.81
C ALA A 221 2.28 -7.03 6.78
N LEU A 222 3.07 -6.94 5.70
CA LEU A 222 4.17 -7.85 5.43
C LEU A 222 5.50 -7.20 5.82
N ALA A 223 6.36 -7.96 6.49
CA ALA A 223 7.66 -7.45 6.93
C ALA A 223 8.64 -7.31 5.75
N PRO A 224 9.35 -6.18 5.62
CA PRO A 224 10.40 -6.03 4.63
C PRO A 224 11.57 -6.96 4.95
N ASN A 225 12.16 -7.55 3.91
CA ASN A 225 13.35 -8.37 4.07
C ASN A 225 14.60 -7.47 4.21
N ARG A 226 15.08 -7.30 5.46
CA ARG A 226 16.32 -6.59 5.76
C ARG A 226 17.51 -7.53 6.05
N VAL A 227 17.32 -8.84 5.84
CA VAL A 227 18.35 -9.88 6.02
C VAL A 227 18.77 -10.47 4.68
N LYS A 228 19.82 -11.29 4.65
CA LYS A 228 20.38 -11.87 3.40
C LYS A 228 19.53 -13.00 2.78
N SER A 229 18.21 -12.98 2.94
CA SER A 229 17.33 -14.00 2.35
C SER A 229 17.23 -13.82 0.83
N GLN A 230 18.00 -14.59 0.07
CA GLN A 230 17.95 -14.53 -1.40
C GLN A 230 16.62 -15.09 -1.94
N SER A 231 16.31 -14.72 -3.18
CA SER A 231 15.17 -15.22 -3.93
C SER A 231 15.62 -16.27 -4.95
N PHE A 232 14.74 -17.17 -5.36
CA PHE A 232 15.07 -18.23 -6.30
C PHE A 232 13.87 -18.78 -7.08
N MET A 233 14.15 -19.37 -8.25
CA MET A 233 13.33 -20.37 -8.93
C MET A 233 14.03 -21.73 -8.83
N GLY A 234 13.28 -22.82 -8.66
CA GLY A 234 13.84 -24.12 -8.28
C GLY A 234 13.95 -24.27 -6.74
N ASP A 235 15.00 -24.92 -6.24
CA ASP A 235 15.25 -25.07 -4.80
C ASP A 235 16.75 -24.97 -4.47
N VAL A 236 17.10 -24.00 -3.62
CA VAL A 236 18.49 -23.77 -3.16
C VAL A 236 18.81 -24.52 -1.87
N ASN A 237 17.78 -24.93 -1.12
CA ASN A 237 17.91 -25.52 0.19
C ASN A 237 17.99 -27.05 0.08
N ASN A 238 17.15 -27.63 -0.78
CA ASN A 238 16.99 -29.08 -0.92
C ASN A 238 17.12 -29.50 -2.39
N PRO A 239 17.51 -30.75 -2.66
CA PRO A 239 17.31 -31.32 -3.98
C PRO A 239 15.83 -31.27 -4.39
N MET A 240 15.57 -30.95 -5.65
CA MET A 240 14.25 -30.99 -6.26
C MET A 240 13.64 -32.37 -6.04
N ARG A 241 12.40 -32.42 -5.53
CA ARG A 241 11.69 -33.67 -5.26
C ARG A 241 10.98 -34.26 -6.49
N ALA A 242 10.82 -33.46 -7.53
CA ALA A 242 10.26 -33.87 -8.82
C ALA A 242 10.79 -32.95 -9.91
N ASP A 243 10.65 -33.36 -11.17
CA ASP A 243 10.92 -32.49 -12.30
C ASP A 243 9.89 -31.36 -12.32
N VAL A 244 10.38 -30.12 -12.41
CA VAL A 244 9.54 -28.92 -12.56
C VAL A 244 9.99 -28.18 -13.79
N ALA A 245 9.06 -27.83 -14.68
CA ALA A 245 9.34 -26.90 -15.77
C ALA A 245 8.50 -25.62 -15.62
N ILE A 246 9.16 -24.48 -15.79
CA ILE A 246 8.54 -23.15 -15.71
C ILE A 246 8.39 -22.57 -17.13
N ASP A 247 7.19 -22.19 -17.51
CA ASP A 247 6.92 -21.43 -18.75
C ASP A 247 7.05 -19.93 -18.48
N CYS A 248 6.38 -19.44 -17.43
CA CYS A 248 6.27 -18.02 -17.17
C CYS A 248 6.15 -17.74 -15.67
N VAL A 249 6.82 -16.67 -15.21
CA VAL A 249 6.61 -16.06 -13.91
C VAL A 249 6.42 -14.57 -14.10
N ILE A 250 5.32 -14.03 -13.59
CA ILE A 250 5.04 -12.60 -13.52
C ILE A 250 4.79 -12.24 -12.05
N ILE A 251 5.40 -11.17 -11.58
CA ILE A 251 5.13 -10.57 -10.28
C ILE A 251 4.73 -9.12 -10.55
N GLY A 252 3.62 -8.68 -9.97
CA GLY A 252 3.10 -7.35 -10.21
C GLY A 252 2.70 -6.59 -8.95
N GLN A 253 2.65 -5.26 -9.14
CA GLN A 253 2.21 -4.27 -8.16
C GLN A 253 0.74 -3.92 -8.39
N SER A 254 0.18 -3.12 -7.48
CA SER A 254 -1.26 -2.80 -7.37
C SER A 254 -2.16 -3.96 -6.98
N GLU A 255 -3.40 -3.67 -6.62
CA GLU A 255 -4.41 -4.70 -6.33
C GLU A 255 -5.27 -4.96 -7.55
N LEU A 256 -5.44 -6.24 -7.89
CA LEU A 256 -6.23 -6.66 -9.05
C LEU A 256 -7.73 -6.64 -8.73
N ASN A 257 -8.52 -6.09 -9.64
CA ASN A 257 -9.97 -6.31 -9.65
C ASN A 257 -10.31 -7.68 -10.25
N ASP A 258 -11.57 -8.12 -10.14
CA ASP A 258 -11.99 -9.44 -10.62
C ASP A 258 -11.79 -9.62 -12.13
N SER A 259 -12.09 -8.58 -12.92
CA SER A 259 -11.90 -8.62 -14.38
C SER A 259 -10.43 -8.83 -14.75
N GLN A 260 -9.49 -8.19 -14.04
CA GLN A 260 -8.06 -8.37 -14.29
C GLN A 260 -7.57 -9.77 -13.91
N ILE A 261 -8.10 -10.35 -12.81
CA ILE A 261 -7.78 -11.73 -12.39
C ILE A 261 -8.25 -12.72 -13.46
N ASP A 262 -9.50 -12.60 -13.91
CA ASP A 262 -10.07 -13.48 -14.92
C ASP A 262 -9.31 -13.35 -16.26
N ARG A 263 -8.86 -12.14 -16.62
CA ARG A 263 -8.00 -11.93 -17.81
C ARG A 263 -6.65 -12.57 -17.70
N LEU A 264 -5.95 -12.40 -16.58
CA LEU A 264 -4.65 -13.03 -16.35
C LEU A 264 -4.76 -14.56 -16.42
N MET A 265 -5.79 -15.12 -15.79
CA MET A 265 -6.08 -16.55 -15.83
C MET A 265 -6.43 -17.03 -17.25
N GLY A 266 -7.33 -16.32 -17.93
CA GLY A 266 -7.70 -16.61 -19.32
C GLY A 266 -6.50 -16.57 -20.25
N TRP A 267 -5.71 -15.49 -20.22
CA TRP A 267 -4.47 -15.35 -21.00
C TRP A 267 -3.49 -16.49 -20.72
N GLY A 268 -3.27 -16.84 -19.44
CA GLY A 268 -2.39 -17.94 -19.05
C GLY A 268 -2.85 -19.29 -19.60
N MET A 269 -4.16 -19.58 -19.52
CA MET A 269 -4.74 -20.85 -20.02
C MET A 269 -4.68 -20.95 -21.55
N TRP A 270 -4.96 -19.87 -22.27
CA TRP A 270 -4.84 -19.84 -23.74
C TRP A 270 -3.39 -19.95 -24.22
N ARG A 271 -2.46 -19.33 -23.49
CA ARG A 271 -1.02 -19.39 -23.79
C ARG A 271 -0.48 -20.82 -23.82
N VAL A 272 -1.02 -21.71 -22.99
CA VAL A 272 -0.63 -23.12 -22.92
C VAL A 272 -1.65 -24.09 -23.54
N GLY A 273 -2.67 -23.57 -24.23
CA GLY A 273 -3.66 -24.39 -24.92
C GLY A 273 -4.59 -25.20 -24.00
N ARG A 274 -4.80 -24.76 -22.75
CA ARG A 274 -5.65 -25.44 -21.75
C ARG A 274 -6.97 -24.74 -21.45
N GLN A 275 -7.36 -23.75 -22.25
CA GLN A 275 -8.60 -22.97 -22.06
C GLN A 275 -9.86 -23.82 -21.87
N SER A 276 -9.94 -25.01 -22.48
CA SER A 276 -11.08 -25.92 -22.35
C SER A 276 -11.27 -26.49 -20.94
N ALA A 277 -10.23 -26.45 -20.11
CA ALA A 277 -10.24 -26.88 -18.70
C ALA A 277 -10.69 -25.78 -17.73
N LEU A 278 -10.91 -24.54 -18.20
CA LEU A 278 -11.52 -23.49 -17.39
C LEU A 278 -12.96 -23.88 -16.97
N PRO A 279 -13.47 -23.35 -15.85
CA PRO A 279 -14.88 -23.50 -15.46
C PRO A 279 -15.85 -23.14 -16.59
N GLY A 280 -17.01 -23.79 -16.62
CA GLY A 280 -18.00 -23.66 -17.72
C GLY A 280 -18.47 -22.23 -17.95
N ASP A 281 -18.55 -21.46 -16.86
CA ASP A 281 -18.97 -20.06 -16.78
C ASP A 281 -17.80 -19.06 -16.89
N HIS A 282 -16.55 -19.52 -16.98
CA HIS A 282 -15.41 -18.62 -17.05
C HIS A 282 -15.43 -17.83 -18.39
N PRO A 283 -15.31 -16.49 -18.36
CA PRO A 283 -15.53 -15.63 -19.53
C PRO A 283 -14.57 -15.93 -20.70
N TYR A 284 -13.38 -16.45 -20.38
CA TYR A 284 -12.34 -16.77 -21.37
C TYR A 284 -12.22 -18.25 -21.71
N ARG A 285 -13.22 -19.09 -21.40
CA ARG A 285 -13.18 -20.52 -21.78
C ARG A 285 -13.23 -20.72 -23.30
N GLN A 286 -14.09 -19.95 -23.98
CA GLN A 286 -14.38 -20.12 -25.42
C GLN A 286 -13.62 -19.14 -26.31
N SER A 287 -13.18 -18.00 -25.76
CA SER A 287 -12.43 -16.98 -26.50
C SER A 287 -11.31 -16.39 -25.64
N PRO A 288 -10.15 -16.05 -26.23
CA PRO A 288 -9.07 -15.41 -25.48
C PRO A 288 -9.44 -13.96 -25.11
N PRO A 289 -8.82 -13.39 -24.07
CA PRO A 289 -8.87 -11.95 -23.83
C PRO A 289 -8.36 -11.17 -25.05
N SER A 290 -9.16 -10.26 -25.59
CA SER A 290 -8.83 -9.52 -26.84
C SER A 290 -8.95 -7.99 -26.71
N ALA A 291 -9.85 -7.47 -25.88
CA ALA A 291 -10.04 -6.03 -25.72
C ALA A 291 -9.33 -5.47 -24.47
N VAL A 292 -8.66 -4.32 -24.64
CA VAL A 292 -8.28 -3.43 -23.53
C VAL A 292 -9.50 -2.59 -23.16
N ASP A 293 -9.76 -2.41 -21.88
CA ASP A 293 -10.89 -1.60 -21.40
C ASP A 293 -10.53 -0.71 -20.20
N ALA A 294 -11.56 -0.17 -19.53
CA ALA A 294 -11.40 0.68 -18.35
C ALA A 294 -10.68 -0.04 -17.18
N ASN A 295 -10.86 -1.36 -17.04
CA ASN A 295 -10.20 -2.12 -15.97
C ASN A 295 -8.68 -2.18 -16.12
N ASP A 296 -8.16 -1.90 -17.31
CA ASP A 296 -6.72 -1.83 -17.54
C ASP A 296 -6.15 -0.40 -17.43
N LYS A 297 -7.01 0.61 -17.19
CA LYS A 297 -6.65 2.03 -17.10
C LYS A 297 -7.19 2.64 -15.80
N PRO A 298 -6.72 2.17 -14.64
CA PRO A 298 -7.16 2.68 -13.35
C PRO A 298 -6.81 4.16 -13.17
N GLU A 299 -7.64 4.91 -12.45
CA GLU A 299 -7.43 6.33 -12.19
C GLU A 299 -6.15 6.56 -11.37
N ARG A 300 -5.33 7.53 -11.78
CA ARG A 300 -4.07 7.87 -11.12
C ARG A 300 -3.95 9.37 -10.95
N TYR A 301 -3.25 9.78 -9.91
CA TYR A 301 -2.84 11.17 -9.81
C TYR A 301 -1.86 11.49 -10.95
N ALA A 302 -2.13 12.60 -11.64
CA ALA A 302 -1.31 13.11 -12.73
C ALA A 302 -0.69 14.44 -12.32
N PHE A 303 0.64 14.45 -12.14
CA PHE A 303 1.36 15.69 -11.82
C PHE A 303 1.33 16.64 -13.02
N ASP A 304 0.82 17.84 -12.80
CA ASP A 304 0.87 18.94 -13.76
C ASP A 304 1.87 20.00 -13.28
N SER A 305 3.03 20.03 -13.93
CA SER A 305 4.10 20.98 -13.61
C SER A 305 3.71 22.45 -13.79
N ALA A 306 2.82 22.76 -14.73
CA ALA A 306 2.40 24.13 -15.00
C ALA A 306 1.40 24.60 -13.94
N SER A 307 0.42 23.76 -13.62
CA SER A 307 -0.52 23.99 -12.51
C SER A 307 0.23 24.15 -11.17
N TRP A 308 1.18 23.26 -10.88
CA TRP A 308 2.02 23.34 -9.68
C TRP A 308 2.81 24.65 -9.63
N ALA A 309 3.46 25.04 -10.73
CA ALA A 309 4.24 26.28 -10.79
C ALA A 309 3.37 27.52 -10.57
N SER A 310 2.16 27.54 -11.15
CA SER A 310 1.19 28.63 -10.96
C SER A 310 0.76 28.74 -9.50
N TRP A 311 0.37 27.63 -8.87
CA TRP A 311 -0.01 27.61 -7.46
C TRP A 311 1.16 27.96 -6.52
N ALA A 312 2.36 27.45 -6.80
CA ALA A 312 3.55 27.75 -6.01
C ALA A 312 3.99 29.22 -6.12
N ALA A 313 3.56 29.95 -7.16
CA ALA A 313 3.85 31.37 -7.34
C ALA A 313 2.94 32.29 -6.51
N ILE A 314 1.88 31.77 -5.87
CA ILE A 314 0.99 32.58 -5.03
C ILE A 314 1.80 33.29 -3.94
N GLY A 315 1.67 34.62 -3.92
CA GLY A 315 2.35 35.52 -3.00
C GLY A 315 1.70 35.57 -1.62
N ASP A 316 1.85 36.70 -0.94
CA ASP A 316 1.40 36.87 0.45
C ASP A 316 -0.13 36.96 0.60
N GLU A 317 -0.88 36.91 -0.50
CA GLU A 317 -2.33 36.68 -0.55
C GLU A 317 -2.77 35.53 0.37
N ARG A 318 -1.91 34.50 0.51
CA ARG A 318 -2.16 33.34 1.39
C ARG A 318 -2.19 33.65 2.88
N TYR A 319 -1.78 34.86 3.27
CA TYR A 319 -1.78 35.38 4.63
C TYR A 319 -2.77 36.53 4.82
N ALA A 320 -3.66 36.81 3.86
CA ALA A 320 -4.59 37.93 3.92
C ALA A 320 -5.48 37.93 5.19
N HIS A 321 -5.79 36.75 5.73
CA HIS A 321 -6.60 36.55 6.94
C HIS A 321 -5.80 36.05 8.14
N ARG A 322 -4.47 36.14 8.10
CA ARG A 322 -3.61 35.59 9.15
C ARG A 322 -3.89 36.27 10.49
N GLY A 323 -4.16 35.47 11.52
CA GLY A 323 -4.49 35.92 12.87
C GLY A 323 -5.95 36.37 13.04
N GLU A 324 -6.75 36.37 11.98
CA GLU A 324 -8.20 36.58 12.05
C GLU A 324 -8.92 35.31 12.51
N ALA A 325 -10.13 35.46 13.03
CA ALA A 325 -10.97 34.32 13.40
C ALA A 325 -11.30 33.48 12.15
N ALA A 326 -11.13 32.17 12.26
CA ALA A 326 -11.40 31.25 11.17
C ALA A 326 -12.88 31.23 10.79
N PRO A 327 -13.21 30.90 9.52
CA PRO A 327 -14.58 30.91 9.06
C PRO A 327 -15.41 29.86 9.81
N PRO A 328 -16.70 30.12 10.05
CA PRO A 328 -17.56 29.17 10.72
C PRO A 328 -17.69 27.89 9.90
N ILE A 329 -17.47 26.74 10.54
CA ILE A 329 -17.67 25.41 9.95
C ILE A 329 -19.17 25.14 9.85
N ARG A 330 -19.68 24.89 8.62
CA ARG A 330 -21.11 24.66 8.33
C ARG A 330 -21.31 23.46 7.40
N ALA A 331 -22.41 22.72 7.57
CA ALA A 331 -22.77 21.57 6.72
C ALA A 331 -21.72 20.45 6.66
N TYR A 332 -21.07 20.19 7.81
CA TYR A 332 -20.09 19.13 7.99
C TYR A 332 -20.63 18.06 8.94
N THR A 333 -20.39 16.80 8.60
CA THR A 333 -20.66 15.65 9.48
C THR A 333 -19.34 15.04 9.95
N THR A 334 -19.25 14.67 11.23
CA THR A 334 -18.15 13.86 11.75
C THR A 334 -18.24 12.45 11.18
N VAL A 335 -17.23 12.07 10.39
CA VAL A 335 -17.13 10.73 9.79
C VAL A 335 -16.10 9.84 10.50
N PHE A 336 -15.26 10.47 11.31
CA PHE A 336 -14.27 9.80 12.13
C PHE A 336 -14.01 10.63 13.39
N PHE A 337 -14.01 9.96 14.53
CA PHE A 337 -13.64 10.53 15.81
C PHE A 337 -12.94 9.46 16.64
N ASP A 338 -11.78 9.80 17.19
CA ASP A 338 -11.12 8.99 18.21
C ASP A 338 -10.65 9.94 19.30
N ASP A 339 -11.33 9.87 20.44
CA ASP A 339 -10.97 10.55 21.69
C ASP A 339 -10.12 9.66 22.58
N PHE A 340 -9.64 8.52 22.09
CA PHE A 340 -8.85 7.57 22.86
C PHE A 340 -9.54 7.13 24.17
N GLU A 341 -10.87 6.93 24.16
CA GLU A 341 -11.54 6.16 25.24
C GLU A 341 -10.91 4.77 25.38
N SER A 342 -10.41 4.21 24.28
CA SER A 342 -9.66 2.95 24.25
C SER A 342 -8.25 3.12 23.69
N ASN A 343 -7.35 2.19 24.02
CA ASN A 343 -6.03 2.15 23.41
C ASN A 343 -6.13 1.67 21.95
N SER A 344 -6.29 2.62 21.03
CA SER A 344 -6.66 2.39 19.63
C SER A 344 -5.47 2.18 18.68
N VAL A 345 -4.23 2.29 19.18
CA VAL A 345 -3.00 2.05 18.41
C VAL A 345 -2.59 0.58 18.51
N VAL A 346 -2.28 -0.03 17.35
CA VAL A 346 -1.85 -1.43 17.27
C VAL A 346 -0.53 -1.58 16.52
N ASP A 347 0.12 -2.74 16.70
CA ASP A 347 1.31 -3.09 15.93
C ASP A 347 0.96 -3.25 14.43
N ASP A 348 1.70 -2.57 13.54
CA ASP A 348 1.47 -2.53 12.08
C ASP A 348 1.25 -3.93 11.46
N PHE A 349 2.02 -4.92 11.91
CA PHE A 349 1.99 -6.30 11.41
C PHE A 349 0.87 -7.18 12.00
N THR A 350 0.08 -6.64 12.94
CA THR A 350 -1.02 -7.38 13.60
C THR A 350 -2.36 -6.67 13.49
N GLY A 351 -2.39 -5.43 13.01
CA GLY A 351 -3.61 -4.65 12.90
C GLY A 351 -4.59 -5.23 11.88
N ALA A 352 -5.84 -5.38 12.30
CA ALA A 352 -6.94 -5.91 11.51
C ALA A 352 -7.65 -4.82 10.70
N GLN A 353 -8.59 -5.20 9.83
CA GLN A 353 -9.37 -4.26 9.00
C GLN A 353 -10.02 -3.13 9.82
N SER A 354 -10.55 -3.45 11.00
CA SER A 354 -11.20 -2.46 11.88
C SER A 354 -10.22 -1.60 12.68
N SER A 355 -8.93 -1.97 12.78
CA SER A 355 -7.94 -1.26 13.59
C SER A 355 -7.81 0.19 13.15
N ILE A 356 -7.62 1.09 14.13
CA ILE A 356 -7.70 2.53 13.91
C ILE A 356 -6.34 3.11 13.52
N TRP A 357 -5.33 2.92 14.38
CA TRP A 357 -3.99 3.46 14.18
C TRP A 357 -2.94 2.35 14.20
N TYR A 358 -1.91 2.51 13.38
CA TYR A 358 -0.86 1.51 13.20
C TYR A 358 0.52 2.08 13.53
N ALA A 359 1.34 1.31 14.25
CA ALA A 359 2.70 1.68 14.62
C ALA A 359 3.66 0.47 14.70
N PRO A 360 4.96 0.58 14.36
CA PRO A 360 5.53 1.62 13.52
C PRO A 360 5.29 1.21 12.06
N THR A 361 4.71 2.10 11.25
CA THR A 361 4.50 1.82 9.82
C THR A 361 5.83 1.92 9.05
N HIS A 362 5.89 2.64 7.94
CA HIS A 362 7.14 2.97 7.25
C HIS A 362 7.99 3.97 8.05
N LEU A 363 7.39 4.59 9.07
CA LEU A 363 7.97 5.47 10.06
C LEU A 363 8.79 4.65 11.06
N THR A 364 9.94 4.07 10.64
CA THR A 364 10.84 3.34 11.56
C THR A 364 11.85 4.24 12.28
N THR A 365 11.90 5.50 11.86
CA THR A 365 12.62 6.63 12.45
C THR A 365 11.86 7.89 12.06
N VAL A 366 11.62 8.79 13.01
CA VAL A 366 11.05 10.12 12.75
C VAL A 366 12.02 11.16 13.31
N GLY A 367 12.33 12.17 12.50
CA GLY A 367 13.51 13.02 12.71
C GLY A 367 14.82 12.29 12.40
N VAL A 368 15.89 12.64 13.13
CA VAL A 368 17.26 12.12 12.89
C VAL A 368 17.75 11.24 14.04
N ASP A 369 17.37 11.55 15.28
CA ASP A 369 18.05 11.00 16.46
C ASP A 369 17.16 10.07 17.32
N ALA A 370 15.86 9.92 17.02
CA ALA A 370 14.96 9.00 17.71
C ALA A 370 14.40 7.90 16.80
N ALA A 371 14.31 6.70 17.34
CA ALA A 371 13.68 5.58 16.67
C ALA A 371 12.23 5.39 17.12
N THR A 372 11.40 4.83 16.25
CA THR A 372 9.99 4.54 16.53
C THR A 372 9.82 3.04 16.72
N PRO A 373 9.70 2.59 17.98
CA PRO A 373 9.48 1.17 18.26
C PRO A 373 8.02 0.77 17.98
N PRO A 374 7.74 -0.54 17.88
CA PRO A 374 6.38 -1.07 17.98
C PRO A 374 5.73 -0.74 19.32
N ILE A 375 4.40 -0.76 19.36
CA ILE A 375 3.65 -0.49 20.60
C ILE A 375 3.93 -1.58 21.65
N SER A 376 4.25 -2.79 21.22
CA SER A 376 4.68 -3.90 22.09
C SER A 376 6.07 -3.71 22.73
N ALA A 377 6.82 -2.67 22.37
CA ALA A 377 8.13 -2.42 22.99
C ALA A 377 8.01 -1.94 24.44
N SER A 378 8.96 -2.38 25.27
CA SER A 378 9.03 -1.96 26.68
C SER A 378 10.33 -1.19 26.99
N PRO A 379 10.26 -0.02 27.66
CA PRO A 379 9.04 0.75 27.92
C PRO A 379 8.43 1.27 26.61
N SER A 380 7.10 1.47 26.61
CA SER A 380 6.36 1.91 25.43
C SER A 380 6.57 3.40 25.17
N SER A 381 6.62 3.76 23.89
CA SER A 381 6.53 5.15 23.42
C SER A 381 5.09 5.60 23.14
N TYR A 382 4.10 4.75 23.43
CA TYR A 382 2.67 5.01 23.29
C TYR A 382 2.03 4.73 24.64
N VAL A 383 1.56 5.77 25.33
CA VAL A 383 1.01 5.67 26.68
C VAL A 383 -0.44 6.12 26.64
N HIS A 384 -1.36 5.16 26.71
CA HIS A 384 -2.79 5.42 26.82
C HIS A 384 -3.17 5.67 28.29
N ASP A 385 -3.94 6.72 28.53
CA ASP A 385 -4.57 7.00 29.82
C ASP A 385 -6.08 6.88 29.67
N ALA A 386 -6.64 5.83 30.27
CA ALA A 386 -8.07 5.54 30.24
C ALA A 386 -8.90 6.46 31.16
N THR A 387 -8.28 7.26 32.02
CA THR A 387 -9.00 8.21 32.89
C THR A 387 -9.24 9.53 32.17
N SER A 388 -8.21 10.04 31.49
CA SER A 388 -8.31 11.28 30.72
C SER A 388 -8.73 11.08 29.27
N HIS A 389 -8.83 9.81 28.82
CA HIS A 389 -9.06 9.46 27.42
C HIS A 389 -8.01 10.13 26.53
N THR A 390 -6.74 9.81 26.75
CA THR A 390 -5.65 10.42 25.97
C THR A 390 -4.62 9.41 25.54
N LEU A 391 -3.92 9.71 24.45
CA LEU A 391 -2.76 8.98 23.99
C LEU A 391 -1.53 9.88 23.99
N ALA A 392 -0.50 9.52 24.74
CA ALA A 392 0.79 10.19 24.71
C ALA A 392 1.79 9.50 23.76
N LEU A 393 2.38 10.28 22.86
CA LEU A 393 3.61 9.93 22.14
C LEU A 393 4.80 10.33 23.00
N ARG A 394 5.48 9.33 23.56
CA ARG A 394 6.54 9.50 24.56
C ARG A 394 7.93 9.38 23.96
N LEU A 395 8.69 10.46 24.06
CA LEU A 395 10.14 10.44 23.93
C LEU A 395 10.76 9.90 25.23
N LEU A 396 11.59 8.86 25.11
CA LEU A 396 12.33 8.27 26.22
C LEU A 396 13.70 7.75 25.77
N HIS A 397 14.62 7.60 26.72
CA HIS A 397 15.94 7.03 26.45
C HIS A 397 16.07 5.59 26.98
N LYS A 398 16.38 4.63 26.09
CA LYS A 398 16.76 3.25 26.47
C LYS A 398 17.84 2.74 25.52
N GLY A 399 19.09 3.00 25.87
CA GLY A 399 20.28 2.76 25.04
C GLY A 399 20.38 3.66 23.80
N ARG A 400 19.24 4.12 23.29
CA ARG A 400 19.05 5.17 22.29
C ARG A 400 17.73 5.90 22.56
N TRP A 401 17.56 7.10 22.00
CA TRP A 401 16.28 7.79 22.01
C TRP A 401 15.22 7.03 21.22
N ARG A 402 14.01 6.99 21.78
CA ARG A 402 12.82 6.37 21.20
C ARG A 402 11.65 7.33 21.32
N THR A 403 10.79 7.38 20.31
CA THR A 403 9.58 8.22 20.30
C THR A 403 8.42 7.51 19.61
N GLY A 404 7.21 8.09 19.70
CA GLY A 404 6.00 7.56 19.08
C GLY A 404 5.73 8.18 17.71
N ALA A 405 5.23 7.35 16.79
CA ALA A 405 4.63 7.79 15.54
C ALA A 405 3.59 6.74 15.06
N PHE A 406 2.42 7.19 14.64
CA PHE A 406 1.38 6.29 14.14
C PHE A 406 0.69 6.86 12.88
N SER A 407 -0.01 5.99 12.17
CA SER A 407 -0.71 6.32 10.92
C SER A 407 -2.09 5.66 10.89
N SER A 408 -3.08 6.27 10.21
CA SER A 408 -4.40 5.65 9.98
C SER A 408 -4.40 4.56 8.91
N VAL A 409 -3.27 4.37 8.20
CA VAL A 409 -3.04 3.30 7.21
C VAL A 409 -1.75 2.54 7.52
N ASN A 410 -1.82 1.22 7.43
CA ASN A 410 -0.68 0.31 7.64
C ASN A 410 0.22 0.18 6.40
N ASN A 411 1.34 -0.54 6.52
CA ASN A 411 2.24 -0.79 5.38
C ASN A 411 1.64 -1.63 4.24
N ASN A 412 0.54 -2.35 4.49
CA ASN A 412 -0.24 -3.03 3.45
C ASN A 412 -1.13 -2.05 2.66
N GLY A 413 -1.23 -0.78 3.05
CA GLY A 413 -2.12 0.20 2.43
C GLY A 413 -3.59 0.07 2.88
N GLN A 414 -3.85 -0.67 3.97
CA GLN A 414 -5.18 -0.84 4.56
C GLN A 414 -5.34 0.02 5.80
N GLY A 415 -6.58 0.47 6.06
CA GLY A 415 -6.91 1.41 7.13
C GLY A 415 -7.87 2.48 6.62
N ARG A 416 -7.80 3.69 7.19
CA ARG A 416 -8.71 4.81 6.90
C ARG A 416 -7.99 5.95 6.19
N CYS A 417 -8.65 6.45 5.15
CA CYS A 417 -8.16 7.50 4.27
C CYS A 417 -9.36 8.37 3.89
N TRP A 418 -9.21 9.69 3.87
CA TRP A 418 -10.32 10.60 3.63
C TRP A 418 -9.97 11.59 2.52
N GLY A 419 -10.99 12.00 1.75
CA GLY A 419 -10.85 13.05 0.74
C GLY A 419 -10.88 14.45 1.36
N LYS A 420 -11.45 15.40 0.62
CA LYS A 420 -11.79 16.73 1.14
C LYS A 420 -12.60 16.63 2.43
N GLY A 421 -12.36 17.58 3.32
CA GLY A 421 -12.87 17.54 4.68
C GLY A 421 -12.07 18.40 5.64
N ILE A 422 -12.38 18.29 6.92
CA ILE A 422 -11.64 18.93 8.00
C ILE A 422 -10.90 17.86 8.76
N PHE A 423 -9.56 17.95 8.77
CA PHE A 423 -8.67 17.10 9.54
C PHE A 423 -8.25 17.88 10.77
N GLU A 424 -8.63 17.41 11.96
CA GLU A 424 -8.45 18.13 13.21
C GLU A 424 -7.77 17.26 14.27
N ILE A 425 -6.88 17.87 15.04
CA ILE A 425 -6.22 17.26 16.19
C ILE A 425 -6.21 18.25 17.35
N ARG A 426 -6.47 17.75 18.56
CA ARG A 426 -6.24 18.48 19.80
C ARG A 426 -5.13 17.79 20.59
N ALA A 427 -4.05 18.52 20.87
CA ALA A 427 -2.88 17.97 21.54
C ALA A 427 -2.18 19.03 22.40
N ARG A 428 -1.41 18.57 23.38
CA ARG A 428 -0.49 19.40 24.17
C ARG A 428 0.91 18.84 24.11
N LEU A 429 1.90 19.74 24.09
CA LEU A 429 3.31 19.39 24.15
C LEU A 429 3.81 19.62 25.59
N PRO A 430 4.98 19.09 25.98
CA PRO A 430 5.46 19.27 27.34
C PRO A 430 5.80 20.74 27.61
N LYS A 431 5.53 21.20 28.83
CA LYS A 431 5.92 22.54 29.26
C LYS A 431 7.44 22.64 29.37
N ILE A 432 8.08 23.38 28.47
CA ILE A 432 9.54 23.50 28.41
C ILE A 432 9.95 24.94 28.10
N LEU A 433 10.75 25.52 29.00
CA LEU A 433 11.36 26.84 28.81
C LEU A 433 12.54 26.76 27.84
N ALA A 434 12.79 27.84 27.10
CA ALA A 434 14.00 27.96 26.29
C ALA A 434 15.27 27.98 27.17
N PRO A 435 16.42 27.43 26.71
CA PRO A 435 16.62 26.75 25.43
C PRO A 435 16.03 25.33 25.41
N ARG A 436 15.39 24.96 24.30
CA ARG A 436 14.64 23.70 24.18
C ARG A 436 15.45 22.59 23.47
N PRO A 437 15.17 21.31 23.78
CA PRO A 437 15.56 20.19 22.93
C PRO A 437 14.93 20.31 21.54
N GLY A 438 15.54 19.70 20.52
CA GLY A 438 15.06 19.74 19.14
C GLY A 438 13.87 18.81 18.87
N PHE A 439 12.80 18.95 19.63
CA PHE A 439 11.56 18.19 19.45
C PHE A 439 10.79 18.71 18.23
N PHE A 440 10.44 17.85 17.31
CA PHE A 440 9.89 18.20 16.00
C PHE A 440 8.52 17.54 15.80
N PRO A 441 7.48 17.93 16.57
CA PRO A 441 6.15 17.33 16.46
C PRO A 441 5.48 17.69 15.14
N ALA A 442 4.64 16.77 14.64
CA ALA A 442 3.91 16.97 13.39
C ALA A 442 2.54 16.28 13.38
N PHE A 443 1.59 16.94 12.71
CA PHE A 443 0.35 16.35 12.21
C PHE A 443 0.29 16.55 10.71
N TRP A 444 0.29 15.45 9.97
CA TRP A 444 0.53 15.47 8.55
C TRP A 444 -0.16 14.29 7.88
N ALA A 445 -0.13 14.24 6.55
CA ALA A 445 -0.89 13.25 5.82
C ALA A 445 -0.21 12.86 4.50
N TYR A 446 -0.46 11.62 4.06
CA TYR A 446 0.04 11.10 2.79
C TYR A 446 -1.09 10.55 1.92
N GLY A 447 -0.97 10.69 0.60
CA GLY A 447 -1.76 9.92 -0.35
C GLY A 447 -1.38 8.43 -0.31
N LYS A 448 -2.35 7.52 -0.46
CA LYS A 448 -2.11 6.06 -0.38
C LYS A 448 -1.50 5.43 -1.63
N GLU A 449 -1.56 6.11 -2.78
CA GLU A 449 -1.23 5.55 -4.10
C GLU A 449 0.17 4.89 -4.13
N HIS A 450 1.16 5.51 -3.49
CA HIS A 450 2.54 5.02 -3.48
C HIS A 450 2.75 3.66 -2.79
N LEU A 451 1.81 3.24 -1.95
CA LEU A 451 1.84 1.93 -1.28
C LEU A 451 1.42 0.79 -2.23
N PHE A 452 0.76 1.14 -3.34
CA PHE A 452 0.28 0.23 -4.37
C PHE A 452 1.06 0.38 -5.68
N TRP A 453 1.54 1.59 -5.96
CA TRP A 453 2.29 1.98 -7.15
C TRP A 453 3.58 2.67 -6.74
N ARG A 454 4.66 1.90 -6.59
CA ARG A 454 5.96 2.46 -6.18
C ARG A 454 6.59 3.36 -7.25
N THR A 455 6.02 3.32 -8.45
CA THR A 455 6.31 4.14 -9.62
C THR A 455 5.64 5.51 -9.60
N ARG A 456 4.64 5.74 -8.73
CA ARG A 456 3.88 7.00 -8.67
C ARG A 456 4.43 7.96 -7.62
N ASN A 457 4.14 9.25 -7.80
CA ASN A 457 4.53 10.32 -6.87
C ASN A 457 3.92 10.10 -5.48
N ARG A 458 4.58 10.62 -4.44
CA ARG A 458 4.11 10.50 -3.06
C ARG A 458 3.66 11.88 -2.59
N LEU A 459 2.37 12.02 -2.34
CA LEU A 459 1.74 13.29 -2.04
C LEU A 459 1.67 13.47 -0.53
N GLU A 460 2.37 14.45 -0.01
CA GLU A 460 2.48 14.73 1.42
C GLU A 460 1.97 16.13 1.72
N THR A 461 1.16 16.26 2.76
CA THR A 461 0.65 17.54 3.26
C THR A 461 0.95 17.62 4.74
N ASP A 462 1.73 18.62 5.12
CA ASP A 462 2.01 18.92 6.51
C ASP A 462 0.92 19.87 7.00
N PHE A 463 -0.06 19.37 7.76
CA PHE A 463 -1.10 20.24 8.32
C PHE A 463 -0.49 21.20 9.34
N TRP A 464 0.45 20.70 10.15
CA TRP A 464 1.39 21.51 10.90
C TRP A 464 2.65 20.71 11.30
N GLU A 465 3.77 21.41 11.36
CA GLU A 465 5.04 21.00 11.97
C GLU A 465 5.60 22.18 12.78
N TYR A 466 6.30 21.94 13.88
CA TYR A 466 7.01 23.00 14.63
C TYR A 466 8.51 22.86 14.48
N ASP A 467 9.27 23.95 14.34
CA ASP A 467 10.71 23.90 14.01
C ASP A 467 11.61 23.25 15.08
N GLY A 468 11.05 22.99 16.27
CA GLY A 468 11.67 22.35 17.42
C GLY A 468 12.60 23.22 18.26
N LEU A 469 12.73 24.49 17.93
CA LEU A 469 13.44 25.47 18.75
C LEU A 469 12.45 26.48 19.36
N ASN A 470 11.60 27.02 18.50
CA ASN A 470 10.64 28.06 18.81
C ASN A 470 9.24 27.46 18.76
N GLY A 471 8.61 27.26 19.91
CA GLY A 471 7.26 26.70 19.98
C GLY A 471 6.18 27.61 19.39
N ALA A 472 6.50 28.86 19.04
CA ALA A 472 5.62 29.70 18.25
C ALA A 472 5.85 29.58 16.73
N TYR A 473 6.95 28.98 16.25
CA TYR A 473 7.27 28.93 14.83
C TYR A 473 6.62 27.73 14.13
N ILE A 474 5.48 28.00 13.48
CA ILE A 474 4.71 26.98 12.75
C ILE A 474 5.23 26.83 11.31
N ASN A 475 5.24 25.59 10.82
CA ASN A 475 5.54 25.21 9.45
C ASN A 475 4.36 24.45 8.85
N ILE A 476 3.96 24.83 7.66
CA ILE A 476 2.91 24.14 6.88
C ILE A 476 3.42 24.03 5.45
N SER A 477 3.36 22.85 4.86
CA SER A 477 3.91 22.62 3.52
C SER A 477 3.10 21.63 2.71
N GLN A 478 3.14 21.79 1.39
CA GLN A 478 2.67 20.79 0.43
C GLN A 478 3.87 20.21 -0.32
N HIS A 479 3.90 18.89 -0.45
CA HIS A 479 4.98 18.14 -1.06
C HIS A 479 4.45 17.18 -2.14
N VAL A 480 5.18 17.12 -3.25
CA VAL A 480 5.09 16.03 -4.23
C VAL A 480 6.48 15.41 -4.30
N HIS A 481 6.65 14.31 -3.58
CA HIS A 481 7.91 13.58 -3.61
C HIS A 481 8.00 12.71 -4.85
N LYS A 482 9.21 12.55 -5.34
CA LYS A 482 9.50 11.61 -6.42
C LYS A 482 9.11 10.18 -6.02
N PRO A 483 8.81 9.32 -7.01
CA PRO A 483 8.53 7.92 -6.78
C PRO A 483 9.69 7.19 -6.09
N ARG A 484 9.38 6.01 -5.53
CA ARG A 484 10.39 5.11 -4.98
C ARG A 484 11.13 4.36 -6.07
N LEU A 485 10.45 4.05 -7.17
CA LEU A 485 11.00 3.49 -8.39
C LEU A 485 10.79 4.47 -9.53
N GLY A 486 11.85 4.82 -10.26
CA GLY A 486 11.72 5.68 -11.43
C GLY A 486 10.84 5.03 -12.50
N TYR A 487 9.93 5.80 -13.08
CA TYR A 487 9.08 5.39 -14.19
C TYR A 487 8.94 6.56 -15.16
N ALA A 488 9.07 6.29 -16.45
CA ALA A 488 9.02 7.32 -17.49
C ALA A 488 7.57 7.57 -17.91
N ASP A 489 6.97 8.59 -17.31
CA ASP A 489 5.60 9.05 -17.59
C ASP A 489 5.60 10.58 -17.42
N PRO A 490 5.09 11.37 -18.41
CA PRO A 490 5.09 12.83 -18.33
C PRO A 490 4.26 13.38 -17.16
N HIS A 491 3.34 12.59 -16.62
CA HIS A 491 2.52 12.94 -15.46
C HIS A 491 3.16 12.55 -14.13
N ILE A 492 4.45 12.20 -14.12
CA ILE A 492 5.21 11.86 -12.90
C ILE A 492 6.42 12.78 -12.81
N THR A 493 6.52 13.56 -11.72
CA THR A 493 7.74 14.33 -11.48
C THR A 493 8.88 13.42 -10.99
N PRO A 494 10.05 13.42 -11.64
CA PRO A 494 11.21 12.63 -11.20
C PRO A 494 11.97 13.29 -10.04
N ARG A 495 11.55 14.48 -9.61
CA ARG A 495 12.18 15.26 -8.53
C ARG A 495 11.16 15.60 -7.47
N ASP A 496 11.65 15.72 -6.25
CA ASP A 496 10.86 16.25 -5.14
C ASP A 496 10.57 17.74 -5.42
N VAL A 497 9.30 18.11 -5.44
CA VAL A 497 8.86 19.51 -5.45
C VAL A 497 8.06 19.78 -4.18
N ARG A 498 8.20 20.99 -3.64
CA ARG A 498 7.51 21.39 -2.41
C ARG A 498 7.22 22.89 -2.40
N ARG A 499 6.21 23.27 -1.64
CA ARG A 499 5.88 24.66 -1.34
C ARG A 499 5.62 24.81 0.15
N LYS A 500 6.33 25.74 0.79
CA LYS A 500 6.01 26.21 2.14
C LYS A 500 4.76 27.10 2.04
N ILE A 501 3.69 26.70 2.69
CA ILE A 501 2.42 27.44 2.77
C ILE A 501 2.53 28.49 3.88
N ALA A 502 2.99 28.09 5.07
CA ALA A 502 3.25 28.96 6.22
C ALA A 502 4.57 28.61 6.91
N GLY A 503 5.25 29.63 7.45
CA GLY A 503 6.59 29.53 8.05
C GLY A 503 6.96 30.81 8.78
N TYR A 504 6.43 31.01 9.98
CA TYR A 504 6.60 32.22 10.80
C TYR A 504 6.12 31.99 12.24
N GLN A 505 6.27 32.98 13.12
CA GLN A 505 5.81 32.91 14.52
C GLN A 505 4.32 33.23 14.67
N VAL A 506 3.58 32.36 15.35
CA VAL A 506 2.17 32.55 15.70
C VAL A 506 2.07 33.48 16.92
N ASP A 507 2.26 34.78 16.68
CA ASP A 507 2.30 35.82 17.71
C ASP A 507 1.79 37.19 17.17
N PRO A 508 1.70 38.23 18.03
CA PRO A 508 1.22 39.54 17.60
C PRO A 508 2.03 40.21 16.49
N SER A 509 3.31 39.85 16.29
CA SER A 509 4.09 40.37 15.17
C SER A 509 3.61 39.84 13.81
N SER A 510 2.90 38.71 13.82
CA SER A 510 2.26 38.11 12.65
C SER A 510 0.74 38.34 12.60
N GLY A 511 0.18 39.15 13.50
CA GLY A 511 -1.25 39.50 13.51
C GLY A 511 -2.14 38.67 14.44
N PHE A 512 -1.56 37.75 15.22
CA PHE A 512 -2.33 36.96 16.19
C PHE A 512 -2.64 37.77 17.46
N PRO A 513 -3.78 37.53 18.14
CA PRO A 513 -4.12 38.27 19.36
C PRO A 513 -3.18 37.98 20.54
N SER A 514 -2.54 36.82 20.55
CA SER A 514 -1.55 36.42 21.55
C SER A 514 -0.52 35.48 20.93
N THR A 515 0.63 35.32 21.60
CA THR A 515 1.60 34.29 21.24
C THR A 515 1.03 32.91 21.57
N ILE A 516 1.04 32.00 20.61
CA ILE A 516 0.74 30.59 20.81
C ILE A 516 2.07 29.83 20.77
N ASP A 517 2.59 29.47 21.95
CA ASP A 517 3.81 28.67 22.10
C ASP A 517 3.44 27.26 22.54
N VAL A 518 3.60 26.27 21.66
CA VAL A 518 3.14 24.90 21.95
C VAL A 518 3.80 24.27 23.16
N TYR A 519 4.96 24.76 23.62
CA TYR A 519 5.64 24.25 24.82
C TYR A 519 5.20 24.94 26.12
N ASP A 520 4.00 25.52 26.16
CA ASP A 520 3.41 26.12 27.36
C ASP A 520 2.80 25.10 28.33
N GLY A 521 2.55 23.87 27.84
CA GLY A 521 1.93 22.77 28.58
C GLY A 521 0.42 22.66 28.41
N GLU A 522 -0.18 23.53 27.61
CA GLU A 522 -1.62 23.61 27.36
C GLU A 522 -2.01 22.86 26.09
N PHE A 523 -3.30 22.54 25.99
CA PHE A 523 -3.86 21.94 24.80
C PHE A 523 -4.23 23.01 23.77
N HIS A 524 -3.78 22.79 22.54
CA HIS A 524 -4.18 23.57 21.37
C HIS A 524 -4.92 22.68 20.38
N THR A 525 -5.73 23.30 19.53
CA THR A 525 -6.49 22.63 18.47
C THR A 525 -6.05 23.14 17.12
N TRP A 526 -5.65 22.23 16.24
CA TRP A 526 -5.31 22.53 14.86
C TRP A 526 -6.27 21.85 13.91
N TYR A 527 -6.59 22.51 12.80
CA TYR A 527 -7.19 21.83 11.69
C TYR A 527 -6.77 22.36 10.33
N ALA A 528 -6.80 21.46 9.35
CA ALA A 528 -6.82 21.80 7.93
C ALA A 528 -8.22 21.55 7.39
N GLN A 529 -8.86 22.58 6.84
CA GLN A 529 -10.16 22.50 6.18
C GLN A 529 -9.93 22.58 4.68
N ILE A 530 -10.19 21.48 3.97
CA ILE A 530 -9.93 21.33 2.54
C ILE A 530 -11.27 21.35 1.81
N GLU A 531 -11.54 22.43 1.10
CA GLU A 531 -12.74 22.63 0.27
C GLU A 531 -12.40 22.62 -1.22
N ASP A 532 -13.39 22.81 -2.09
CA ASP A 532 -13.18 22.82 -3.54
C ASP A 532 -12.36 24.01 -4.03
N ASP A 533 -12.56 25.17 -3.42
CA ASP A 533 -11.95 26.43 -3.80
C ASP A 533 -10.72 26.75 -2.95
N TYR A 534 -10.82 26.62 -1.63
CA TYR A 534 -9.76 26.97 -0.68
C TYR A 534 -9.48 25.90 0.36
N THR A 535 -8.22 25.84 0.75
CA THR A 535 -7.74 25.10 1.90
C THR A 535 -7.29 26.09 2.98
N TYR A 536 -7.81 25.90 4.18
CA TYR A 536 -7.60 26.75 5.34
C TYR A 536 -6.79 25.98 6.37
N PHE A 537 -5.81 26.64 7.00
CA PHE A 537 -5.03 26.10 8.10
C PHE A 537 -5.24 26.97 9.33
N VAL A 538 -5.64 26.34 10.44
CA VAL A 538 -6.14 27.04 11.62
C VAL A 538 -5.50 26.47 12.88
N ILE A 539 -5.20 27.35 13.83
CA ILE A 539 -4.77 27.02 15.19
C ILE A 539 -5.62 27.83 16.19
N ASP A 540 -6.22 27.16 17.17
CA ASP A 540 -7.06 27.76 18.22
C ASP A 540 -8.12 28.74 17.71
N GLY A 541 -8.70 28.43 16.54
CA GLY A 541 -9.72 29.26 15.91
C GLY A 541 -9.20 30.47 15.14
N TYR A 542 -7.89 30.62 14.98
CA TYR A 542 -7.25 31.68 14.18
C TYR A 542 -6.60 31.14 12.91
N GLU A 543 -6.83 31.80 11.79
CA GLU A 543 -6.23 31.41 10.50
C GLU A 543 -4.71 31.65 10.50
N VAL A 544 -3.97 30.61 10.11
CA VAL A 544 -2.53 30.64 9.83
C VAL A 544 -2.30 30.96 8.36
N ALA A 545 -3.02 30.30 7.47
CA ALA A 545 -2.94 30.55 6.05
C ALA A 545 -4.18 30.01 5.34
N ARG A 546 -4.43 30.55 4.15
CA ARG A 546 -5.43 30.06 3.22
C ARG A 546 -4.85 30.04 1.81
N VAL A 547 -5.04 28.96 1.07
CA VAL A 547 -4.53 28.79 -0.30
C VAL A 547 -5.60 28.19 -1.18
N PRO A 548 -5.63 28.49 -2.49
CA PRO A 548 -6.48 27.75 -3.41
C PRO A 548 -6.23 26.25 -3.29
N THR A 549 -7.28 25.44 -3.24
CA THR A 549 -7.14 23.99 -3.14
C THR A 549 -6.60 23.44 -4.46
N THR A 550 -5.49 22.71 -4.37
CA THR A 550 -4.94 21.97 -5.51
C THR A 550 -5.40 20.52 -5.51
N LEU A 551 -5.17 19.81 -6.62
CA LEU A 551 -5.37 18.37 -6.68
C LEU A 551 -4.57 17.65 -5.59
N GLU A 552 -3.33 18.07 -5.33
CA GLU A 552 -2.47 17.47 -4.31
C GLU A 552 -3.04 17.66 -2.91
N LEU A 553 -3.68 18.79 -2.60
CA LEU A 553 -4.38 19.02 -1.34
C LEU A 553 -5.69 18.22 -1.26
N ALA A 554 -6.42 18.09 -2.38
CA ALA A 554 -7.71 17.41 -2.43
C ALA A 554 -7.66 15.87 -2.50
N VAL A 555 -6.52 15.25 -2.90
CA VAL A 555 -6.45 13.78 -2.99
C VAL A 555 -6.78 13.13 -1.65
N LYS A 556 -7.34 11.91 -1.68
CA LYS A 556 -7.54 11.13 -0.46
C LYS A 556 -6.23 10.88 0.28
N LYS A 557 -6.19 11.21 1.58
CA LYS A 557 -5.00 11.04 2.43
C LYS A 557 -5.31 10.32 3.73
N TYR A 558 -4.30 9.61 4.21
CA TYR A 558 -4.27 9.00 5.52
C TYR A 558 -3.46 9.87 6.47
N ILE A 559 -3.89 9.92 7.72
CA ILE A 559 -3.30 10.74 8.79
C ILE A 559 -2.01 10.09 9.30
N ILE A 560 -1.05 10.93 9.64
CA ILE A 560 0.16 10.60 10.38
C ILE A 560 0.34 11.60 11.53
N VAL A 561 0.70 11.09 12.70
CA VAL A 561 1.11 11.90 13.86
C VAL A 561 2.44 11.40 14.38
N ASP A 562 3.37 12.30 14.66
CA ASP A 562 4.64 11.93 15.29
C ASP A 562 5.19 12.99 16.25
N PHE A 563 6.05 12.53 17.16
CA PHE A 563 6.81 13.38 18.06
C PHE A 563 8.32 13.21 17.82
N ALA A 564 8.81 13.66 16.65
CA ALA A 564 10.20 13.48 16.27
C ALA A 564 11.22 14.21 17.16
N TYR A 565 12.48 13.77 17.07
CA TYR A 565 13.61 14.41 17.73
C TYR A 565 14.81 14.52 16.78
N ASP A 566 15.35 15.73 16.67
CA ASP A 566 16.57 16.05 15.94
C ASP A 566 17.45 16.95 16.82
N LYS A 567 18.58 16.40 17.28
CA LYS A 567 19.48 17.12 18.19
C LYS A 567 20.10 18.37 17.57
N LYS A 568 20.10 18.47 16.23
CA LYS A 568 20.64 19.63 15.49
C LYS A 568 19.65 20.78 15.40
N LYS A 569 18.35 20.52 15.58
CA LYS A 569 17.31 21.56 15.63
C LYS A 569 17.21 22.22 17.01
N GLY A 570 17.62 21.51 18.07
CA GLY A 570 17.60 22.00 19.45
C GLY A 570 18.81 22.86 19.83
N ARG A 571 18.65 23.66 20.89
CA ARG A 571 19.75 24.36 21.58
C ARG A 571 20.07 23.76 22.96
N ALA A 572 19.33 22.73 23.36
CA ALA A 572 19.58 21.93 24.56
C ALA A 572 19.51 20.44 24.24
N GLN A 573 20.01 19.60 25.16
CA GLN A 573 19.84 18.16 25.10
C GLN A 573 18.73 17.73 26.06
N PRO A 574 17.85 16.79 25.68
CA PRO A 574 16.88 16.22 26.61
C PRO A 574 17.61 15.38 27.67
N ASP A 575 17.09 15.38 28.90
CA ASP A 575 17.64 14.58 30.00
C ASP A 575 17.30 13.09 29.79
N PRO A 576 18.28 12.19 29.64
CA PRO A 576 18.02 10.77 29.39
C PRO A 576 17.38 10.03 30.59
N SER A 577 17.30 10.65 31.76
CA SER A 577 16.56 10.11 32.92
C SER A 577 15.07 10.47 32.90
N GLN A 578 14.66 11.41 32.04
CA GLN A 578 13.30 11.91 31.94
C GLN A 578 12.58 11.35 30.70
N THR A 579 11.27 11.55 30.70
CA THR A 579 10.40 11.29 29.53
C THR A 579 9.67 12.57 29.16
N TYR A 580 9.40 12.74 27.88
CA TYR A 580 8.69 13.91 27.35
C TYR A 580 7.54 13.43 26.48
N ASP A 581 6.35 14.00 26.66
CA ASP A 581 5.12 13.50 26.06
C ASP A 581 4.44 14.58 25.22
N MET A 582 4.15 14.26 23.96
CA MET A 582 3.06 14.90 23.21
C MET A 582 1.78 14.14 23.53
N VAL A 583 0.84 14.78 24.23
CA VAL A 583 -0.42 14.16 24.65
C VAL A 583 -1.53 14.57 23.71
N ILE A 584 -2.19 13.59 23.10
CA ILE A 584 -3.29 13.79 22.16
C ILE A 584 -4.59 13.52 22.92
N ASP A 585 -5.51 14.47 22.83
CA ASP A 585 -6.86 14.40 23.39
C ASP A 585 -7.80 13.74 22.40
N TYR A 586 -7.86 14.23 21.16
CA TYR A 586 -8.64 13.59 20.12
C TYR A 586 -8.10 13.88 18.73
N ILE A 587 -8.53 13.04 17.78
CA ILE A 587 -8.42 13.28 16.34
C ILE A 587 -9.82 13.17 15.72
N ARG A 588 -10.18 14.13 14.87
CA ARG A 588 -11.49 14.21 14.23
C ARG A 588 -11.37 14.46 12.73
N VAL A 589 -12.17 13.74 11.94
CA VAL A 589 -12.37 14.04 10.52
C VAL A 589 -13.84 14.34 10.26
N ARG A 590 -14.10 15.47 9.59
CA ARG A 590 -15.42 15.84 9.10
C ARG A 590 -15.44 15.95 7.58
N GLN A 591 -16.53 15.55 6.95
CA GLN A 591 -16.75 15.75 5.51
C GLN A 591 -18.05 16.50 5.28
N THR A 592 -18.13 17.23 4.15
CA THR A 592 -19.35 17.96 3.81
C THR A 592 -20.48 17.00 3.48
N GLU A 593 -21.71 17.39 3.75
CA GLU A 593 -22.88 16.61 3.37
C GLU A 593 -22.95 16.36 1.85
N THR A 594 -22.48 17.31 1.04
CA THR A 594 -22.35 17.17 -0.42
C THR A 594 -21.40 16.04 -0.81
N GLU A 595 -20.22 15.93 -0.18
CA GLU A 595 -19.29 14.84 -0.47
C GLU A 595 -19.85 13.49 0.00
N LEU A 596 -20.58 13.47 1.11
CA LEU A 596 -21.22 12.25 1.62
C LEU A 596 -22.41 11.79 0.77
N ALA A 597 -23.10 12.72 0.10
CA ALA A 597 -24.22 12.43 -0.79
C ALA A 597 -23.79 11.96 -2.19
N ARG A 598 -22.50 12.06 -2.54
CA ARG A 598 -21.99 11.70 -3.87
C ARG A 598 -21.97 10.19 -4.07
N VAL A 599 -22.66 9.71 -5.11
CA VAL A 599 -22.58 8.30 -5.56
C VAL A 599 -21.29 8.12 -6.40
N PRO A 600 -20.31 7.32 -5.94
CA PRO A 600 -19.08 7.08 -6.70
C PRO A 600 -19.33 6.15 -7.90
N THR A 601 -18.49 6.28 -8.94
CA THR A 601 -18.47 5.32 -10.06
C THR A 601 -18.34 3.89 -9.56
N GLY A 602 -19.19 2.99 -10.06
CA GLY A 602 -19.26 1.59 -9.65
C GLY A 602 -20.42 1.28 -8.71
N PHE A 603 -20.88 2.25 -7.93
CA PHE A 603 -22.13 2.14 -7.16
C PHE A 603 -23.33 2.55 -8.02
N SER A 604 -24.45 1.82 -7.90
CA SER A 604 -25.71 2.20 -8.53
C SER A 604 -26.50 3.24 -7.72
N ALA A 605 -26.25 3.29 -6.41
CA ALA A 605 -26.75 4.26 -5.43
C ALA A 605 -25.84 4.25 -4.20
N LEU A 606 -26.01 5.19 -3.26
CA LEU A 606 -25.33 5.09 -1.97
C LEU A 606 -25.72 3.80 -1.25
N PRO A 607 -24.81 3.17 -0.48
CA PRO A 607 -25.17 2.08 0.41
C PRO A 607 -26.35 2.45 1.32
N ALA A 608 -27.27 1.52 1.53
CA ALA A 608 -28.47 1.76 2.33
C ALA A 608 -28.52 0.81 3.52
N PHE A 609 -29.22 1.22 4.58
CA PHE A 609 -29.55 0.32 5.67
C PHE A 609 -30.89 -0.38 5.44
N SER A 610 -30.98 -1.60 5.95
CA SER A 610 -32.20 -2.39 6.06
C SER A 610 -32.27 -3.00 7.46
N GLY A 611 -33.49 -3.18 7.98
CA GLY A 611 -33.73 -3.58 9.37
C GLY A 611 -34.15 -2.40 10.25
N ARG A 612 -34.51 -2.69 11.51
CA ARG A 612 -34.93 -1.68 12.49
C ARG A 612 -33.72 -1.25 13.30
N ALA A 613 -33.49 0.06 13.39
CA ALA A 613 -32.44 0.63 14.21
C ALA A 613 -32.85 0.69 15.70
N SER A 614 -32.88 -0.46 16.37
CA SER A 614 -33.18 -0.59 17.80
C SER A 614 -32.29 -1.66 18.45
N PRO A 615 -32.00 -1.60 19.76
CA PRO A 615 -31.19 -2.60 20.44
C PRO A 615 -31.69 -4.04 20.24
N GLY A 616 -30.76 -4.97 20.11
CA GLY A 616 -31.01 -6.39 19.85
C GLY A 616 -31.54 -6.69 18.44
N GLN A 617 -31.51 -5.71 17.52
CA GLN A 617 -31.85 -5.91 16.11
C GLN A 617 -30.60 -5.74 15.24
N ALA A 618 -30.58 -6.49 14.14
CA ALA A 618 -29.54 -6.39 13.14
C ALA A 618 -29.84 -5.26 12.15
N LEU A 619 -28.91 -4.32 12.02
CA LEU A 619 -28.88 -3.35 10.93
C LEU A 619 -28.00 -3.91 9.82
N THR A 620 -28.55 -4.08 8.62
CA THR A 620 -27.85 -4.70 7.49
C THR A 620 -27.64 -3.70 6.36
N VAL A 621 -26.40 -3.63 5.87
CA VAL A 621 -26.00 -2.81 4.74
C VAL A 621 -26.39 -3.49 3.43
N VAL A 622 -27.13 -2.77 2.60
CA VAL A 622 -27.31 -3.05 1.18
C VAL A 622 -26.25 -2.23 0.42
N PRO A 623 -25.19 -2.86 -0.12
CA PRO A 623 -24.05 -2.13 -0.65
C PRO A 623 -24.35 -1.28 -1.88
N ASN A 624 -25.35 -1.64 -2.69
CA ASN A 624 -25.65 -1.00 -3.99
C ASN A 624 -24.45 -0.96 -4.95
N VAL A 625 -23.64 -2.03 -4.94
CA VAL A 625 -22.51 -2.27 -5.84
C VAL A 625 -22.37 -3.78 -6.09
N PHE A 626 -22.04 -4.16 -7.32
CA PHE A 626 -21.72 -5.55 -7.67
C PHE A 626 -20.23 -5.81 -7.44
N ALA A 627 -19.91 -6.47 -6.32
CA ALA A 627 -18.53 -6.78 -5.93
C ALA A 627 -18.47 -8.17 -5.29
N SER A 628 -17.46 -8.98 -5.63
CA SER A 628 -17.21 -10.26 -4.96
C SER A 628 -16.58 -10.09 -3.57
N GLN A 629 -16.00 -8.91 -3.30
CA GLN A 629 -15.41 -8.58 -2.02
C GLN A 629 -15.69 -7.12 -1.68
N ILE A 630 -16.26 -6.90 -0.51
CA ILE A 630 -16.52 -5.59 0.09
C ILE A 630 -15.90 -5.52 1.48
N GLU A 631 -15.46 -4.33 1.86
CA GLU A 631 -15.02 -4.01 3.22
C GLU A 631 -16.07 -3.09 3.86
N CYS A 632 -16.54 -3.45 5.05
CA CYS A 632 -17.41 -2.60 5.86
C CYS A 632 -16.66 -2.13 7.10
N LEU A 633 -16.93 -0.91 7.53
CA LEU A 633 -16.47 -0.32 8.79
C LEU A 633 -17.64 0.42 9.41
N TRP A 634 -18.02 0.06 10.63
CA TRP A 634 -19.14 0.65 11.35
C TRP A 634 -18.70 1.76 12.30
N TYR A 635 -19.56 2.75 12.47
CA TYR A 635 -19.30 3.94 13.26
C TYR A 635 -20.53 4.32 14.10
N ARG A 636 -20.27 4.78 15.32
CA ARG A 636 -21.24 5.38 16.25
C ARG A 636 -20.83 6.83 16.49
N ASP A 637 -21.63 7.79 16.04
CA ASP A 637 -21.29 9.23 16.06
C ASP A 637 -19.91 9.57 15.47
N GLY A 638 -19.49 8.80 14.47
CA GLY A 638 -18.16 8.90 13.87
C GLY A 638 -17.06 8.15 14.62
N VAL A 639 -17.30 7.59 15.82
CA VAL A 639 -16.35 6.70 16.50
C VAL A 639 -16.36 5.33 15.86
N PRO A 640 -15.22 4.77 15.42
CA PRO A 640 -15.18 3.43 14.86
C PRO A 640 -15.62 2.37 15.88
N ILE A 641 -16.55 1.50 15.48
CA ILE A 641 -16.90 0.32 16.26
C ILE A 641 -15.91 -0.79 15.91
N VAL A 642 -14.83 -0.87 16.69
CA VAL A 642 -13.73 -1.83 16.45
C VAL A 642 -14.29 -3.26 16.47
N SER A 643 -13.75 -4.13 15.60
CA SER A 643 -14.17 -5.50 15.30
C SER A 643 -15.44 -5.68 14.47
N GLU A 644 -16.24 -4.63 14.26
CA GLU A 644 -17.43 -4.70 13.41
C GLU A 644 -17.08 -4.40 11.95
N THR A 645 -16.97 -5.46 11.15
CA THR A 645 -16.61 -5.40 9.72
C THR A 645 -17.56 -6.17 8.81
N GLY A 646 -18.59 -6.79 9.37
CA GLY A 646 -19.61 -7.52 8.62
C GLY A 646 -20.56 -6.57 7.88
N THR A 647 -21.34 -7.13 6.95
CA THR A 647 -22.44 -6.42 6.30
C THR A 647 -23.66 -6.25 7.21
N SER A 648 -23.66 -6.89 8.37
CA SER A 648 -24.70 -6.79 9.39
C SER A 648 -24.07 -6.48 10.73
N TYR A 649 -24.68 -5.58 11.49
CA TYR A 649 -24.27 -5.19 12.83
C TYR A 649 -25.45 -5.32 13.78
N GLU A 650 -25.28 -6.09 14.87
CA GLU A 650 -26.28 -6.20 15.92
C GLU A 650 -26.17 -5.01 16.87
N LEU A 651 -27.21 -4.18 16.90
CA LEU A 651 -27.24 -2.98 17.72
C LEU A 651 -27.33 -3.34 19.20
N SER A 652 -26.51 -2.68 20.02
CA SER A 652 -26.46 -2.84 21.46
C SER A 652 -27.18 -1.70 22.18
N SER A 653 -27.32 -1.79 23.50
CA SER A 653 -27.84 -0.69 24.31
C SER A 653 -26.94 0.56 24.28
N ARG A 654 -25.65 0.41 23.93
CA ARG A 654 -24.72 1.54 23.77
C ARG A 654 -25.00 2.35 22.51
N ASP A 655 -25.83 1.83 21.61
CA ASP A 655 -26.15 2.50 20.37
C ASP A 655 -27.35 3.44 20.52
N VAL A 656 -28.20 3.29 21.55
CA VAL A 656 -29.45 4.05 21.73
C VAL A 656 -29.19 5.56 21.76
N GLY A 657 -29.90 6.31 20.91
CA GLY A 657 -29.77 7.76 20.80
C GLY A 657 -28.53 8.23 20.03
N HIS A 658 -27.72 7.30 19.53
CA HIS A 658 -26.55 7.59 18.70
C HIS A 658 -26.85 7.40 17.22
N LYS A 659 -26.05 8.06 16.39
CA LYS A 659 -26.10 7.95 14.93
C LYS A 659 -25.19 6.82 14.49
N ILE A 660 -25.76 5.87 13.77
CA ILE A 660 -25.02 4.74 13.19
C ILE A 660 -24.78 5.01 11.71
N ARG A 661 -23.56 4.75 11.27
CA ARG A 661 -23.14 4.84 9.88
C ARG A 661 -22.18 3.70 9.52
N CYS A 662 -22.23 3.24 8.28
CA CYS A 662 -21.27 2.29 7.74
C CYS A 662 -20.53 2.90 6.54
N HIS A 663 -19.21 2.71 6.50
CA HIS A 663 -18.40 2.96 5.31
C HIS A 663 -18.24 1.66 4.53
N VAL A 664 -18.56 1.67 3.24
CA VAL A 664 -18.47 0.50 2.36
C VAL A 664 -17.45 0.76 1.27
N ARG A 665 -16.49 -0.15 1.09
CA ARG A 665 -15.50 -0.11 0.01
C ARG A 665 -15.55 -1.38 -0.83
N ALA A 666 -15.72 -1.25 -2.14
CA ALA A 666 -15.82 -2.36 -3.08
C ALA A 666 -14.43 -2.76 -3.61
N VAL A 667 -13.64 -3.48 -2.81
CA VAL A 667 -12.22 -3.74 -3.11
C VAL A 667 -11.97 -4.62 -4.34
N SER A 668 -12.97 -5.39 -4.79
CA SER A 668 -12.87 -6.22 -6.01
C SER A 668 -13.18 -5.49 -7.32
N VAL A 669 -13.52 -4.19 -7.25
CA VAL A 669 -13.94 -3.35 -8.39
C VAL A 669 -12.82 -2.38 -8.77
N LEU A 670 -12.77 -1.94 -10.04
CA LEU A 670 -11.86 -0.91 -10.53
C LEU A 670 -11.83 0.31 -9.60
N ASP A 671 -10.62 0.77 -9.26
CA ASP A 671 -10.36 1.91 -8.36
C ASP A 671 -10.93 1.81 -6.94
N GLN A 672 -11.51 0.66 -6.60
CA GLN A 672 -11.98 0.32 -5.25
C GLN A 672 -12.86 1.41 -4.64
N PRO A 673 -13.99 1.76 -5.31
CA PRO A 673 -14.82 2.87 -4.91
C PRO A 673 -15.37 2.64 -3.51
N GLU A 674 -15.64 3.73 -2.81
CA GLU A 674 -16.13 3.70 -1.44
C GLU A 674 -17.19 4.77 -1.22
N ALA A 675 -18.18 4.44 -0.40
CA ALA A 675 -19.31 5.30 -0.10
C ALA A 675 -19.77 5.08 1.34
N TRP A 676 -20.38 6.11 1.91
CA TRP A 676 -21.01 6.06 3.22
C TRP A 676 -22.50 5.72 3.08
N THR A 677 -23.04 4.99 4.04
CA THR A 677 -24.49 4.98 4.24
C THR A 677 -24.96 6.35 4.73
N PRO A 678 -26.25 6.69 4.56
CA PRO A 678 -26.90 7.71 5.39
C PRO A 678 -26.76 7.39 6.88
N GLU A 679 -27.02 8.37 7.75
CA GLU A 679 -27.11 8.12 9.19
C GLU A 679 -28.42 7.40 9.51
N SER A 680 -28.35 6.45 10.43
CA SER A 680 -29.53 5.89 11.09
C SER A 680 -29.50 6.26 12.56
N GLU A 681 -30.52 6.94 13.04
CA GLU A 681 -30.73 7.16 14.47
C GLU A 681 -31.35 5.92 15.09
N THR A 682 -30.80 5.47 16.21
CA THR A 682 -31.32 4.33 16.94
C THR A 682 -32.38 4.77 17.94
N VAL A 683 -33.47 4.00 18.02
CA VAL A 683 -34.57 4.24 18.94
C VAL A 683 -34.54 3.23 20.08
N GLY A 684 -34.91 3.69 21.27
CA GLY A 684 -35.02 2.89 22.50
C GLY A 684 -36.22 1.95 22.54
#